data_AF-A0A7J2LQW9-F1
#
_entry.id   AF-A0A7J2LQW9-F1
#
_cell.length_a   1.000
_cell.length_b   1.000
_cell.length_c   1.000
_cell.angle_alpha   90.00
_cell.angle_beta   90.00
_cell.angle_gamma   90.00
#
_symmetry.space_group_name_H-M   'P 1'
#
loop_
_entity.id
_entity.type
_entity.pdbx_description
1 polymer ?
#
loop_
_entity_poly.entity_id
_entity_poly.type
_entity_poly.pdbx_seq_one_letter_code
_entity_poly.pdbx_strand_id
1 'polypeptide(L)'
;MISVIGGFVLDPLKIYLDNIEDILKRILIEEINNIRQAASVIADAIINDRLIHVFGTGHSMILAEEMFLRAGGLVPVNALLDKNFSIISGIASTINERTPNLAKKLLKKYNLQKGDILIVASVSGINAVPVELAYEARKKGIKVIAITSLEASKRLTPRNPLGKRLFEVSDIVIDNKVPLGDAVVELPGLEQRIAPASTIAGAFIINCLVIETARLLLERNIKPPIWVSGNVPNSDKINMQYVNKLIGRIAHLGIEALLREIKKEEKAPEKISISEKPKEIIIYGDLITPYVIIRDGAVIIKNSKIVFIGASEDVHSSKDSLVLDYSDHYVLPGFIDIHVHGCEGANAFDGSVDSLKLMAYNLSKHGVTSFLPTAGTLPRETLLKIASAVKEATKQEIAGAKILGLNIEGPFLNPKKKGAMIVGFMRKPDIDEVKEIYNASGGYLRIMTIAPELEGALEVIRWLSLHDVIPSIGHSNATYEEATKGFDCGARLVTHLFNAMRGFHHRDPGIIGAALSREDVSVELITDGIHVDRSAIKFTISAKGLDNVLIVSDATPLAGFPDGEYVFPGFPKITIRNKKATLPDGTLAGSTLTLDEALRNLVKWGLSIKEAIRMLSTNQAKLLGLKKGILRVGYDADIVILNKDLEPLVTIVEGRIVYKRKS
;
A
#
# COMPACT_ATOMS: atom_id res chain seq x y z
N MET A 1 10.26 -49.90 41.41
CA MET A 1 11.37 -50.01 42.37
C MET A 1 12.45 -50.87 41.73
N ILE A 2 13.41 -50.25 41.01
CA ILE A 2 14.67 -50.89 40.60
C ILE A 2 15.80 -49.86 40.74
N SER A 3 16.69 -50.21 41.65
CA SER A 3 18.10 -49.88 41.86
C SER A 3 18.69 -48.59 41.29
N VAL A 4 18.90 -47.67 42.22
CA VAL A 4 20.03 -46.74 42.23
C VAL A 4 21.33 -47.55 42.33
N ILE A 5 22.13 -47.59 41.27
CA ILE A 5 23.56 -47.90 41.36
C ILE A 5 24.26 -46.80 40.54
N GLY A 6 24.88 -45.84 41.23
CA GLY A 6 25.70 -44.78 40.61
C GLY A 6 25.29 -43.33 40.85
N GLY A 7 24.24 -43.04 41.64
CA GLY A 7 24.10 -41.77 42.37
C GLY A 7 24.00 -40.45 41.58
N PHE A 8 23.96 -40.44 40.25
CA PHE A 8 23.67 -39.26 39.45
C PHE A 8 22.53 -39.59 38.49
N VAL A 9 21.32 -39.10 38.80
CA VAL A 9 20.34 -38.86 37.73
C VAL A 9 20.98 -37.77 36.88
N LEU A 10 21.47 -38.14 35.70
CA LEU A 10 22.01 -37.18 34.75
C LEU A 10 20.96 -36.10 34.54
N ASP A 11 21.36 -34.84 34.71
CA ASP A 11 20.50 -33.68 34.49
C ASP A 11 19.83 -33.83 33.11
N PRO A 12 18.48 -33.90 33.03
CA PRO A 12 17.78 -34.04 31.76
C PRO A 12 18.16 -32.98 30.72
N LEU A 13 18.59 -31.79 31.16
CA LEU A 13 19.10 -30.75 30.27
C LEU A 13 20.45 -31.14 29.65
N LYS A 14 21.34 -31.76 30.44
CA LYS A 14 22.62 -32.28 29.95
C LYS A 14 22.41 -33.46 29.00
N ILE A 15 21.47 -34.36 29.31
CA ILE A 15 21.10 -35.45 28.39
C ILE A 15 20.63 -34.89 27.05
N TYR A 16 19.76 -33.87 27.05
CA TYR A 16 19.32 -33.23 25.82
C TYR A 16 20.48 -32.64 25.02
N LEU A 17 21.36 -31.87 25.68
CA LEU A 17 22.54 -31.29 25.04
C LEU A 17 23.45 -32.35 24.42
N ASP A 18 23.79 -33.39 25.17
CA ASP A 18 24.66 -34.48 24.72
C ASP A 18 24.07 -35.20 23.48
N ASN A 19 22.75 -35.43 23.47
CA ASN A 19 22.06 -36.01 22.31
C ASN A 19 22.09 -35.07 21.09
N ILE A 20 21.86 -33.77 21.27
CA ILE A 20 21.95 -32.79 20.18
C ILE A 20 23.38 -32.74 19.63
N GLU A 21 24.39 -32.67 20.50
CA GLU A 21 25.79 -32.66 20.07
C GLU A 21 26.16 -33.91 19.26
N ASP A 22 25.76 -35.10 19.70
CA ASP A 22 26.00 -36.35 18.97
C ASP A 22 25.35 -36.32 17.58
N ILE A 23 24.07 -35.93 17.51
CA ILE A 23 23.33 -35.80 16.24
C ILE A 23 24.06 -34.85 15.29
N LEU A 24 24.46 -33.66 15.75
CA LEU A 24 25.15 -32.67 14.91
C LEU A 24 26.52 -33.16 14.44
N LYS A 25 27.29 -33.82 15.33
CA LYS A 25 28.60 -34.42 14.99
C LYS A 25 28.44 -35.50 13.92
N ARG A 26 27.45 -36.38 14.06
CA ARG A 26 27.17 -37.45 13.10
C ARG A 26 26.70 -36.91 11.75
N ILE A 27 25.86 -35.89 11.72
CA ILE A 27 25.50 -35.21 10.47
C ILE A 27 26.77 -34.69 9.78
N LEU A 28 27.63 -33.99 10.52
CA LEU A 28 28.84 -33.40 9.93
C LEU A 28 29.84 -34.46 9.44
N ILE A 29 29.99 -35.59 10.12
CA ILE A 29 30.96 -36.62 9.76
C ILE A 29 30.40 -37.56 8.68
N GLU A 30 29.19 -38.07 8.88
CA GLU A 30 28.60 -39.11 8.03
C GLU A 30 27.98 -38.54 6.75
N GLU A 31 27.43 -37.33 6.78
CA GLU A 31 26.68 -36.74 5.65
C GLU A 31 27.45 -35.66 4.89
N ILE A 32 28.72 -35.40 5.20
CA ILE A 32 29.50 -34.33 4.55
C ILE A 32 29.54 -34.44 3.03
N ASN A 33 29.64 -35.67 2.50
CA ASN A 33 29.66 -35.90 1.06
C ASN A 33 28.31 -35.57 0.42
N ASN A 34 27.20 -35.93 1.07
CA ASN A 34 25.85 -35.61 0.61
C ASN A 34 25.59 -34.08 0.69
N ILE A 35 26.05 -33.43 1.76
CA ILE A 35 25.99 -31.96 1.91
C ILE A 35 26.78 -31.27 0.80
N ARG A 36 28.01 -31.71 0.52
CA ARG A 36 28.83 -31.14 -0.57
C ARG A 36 28.22 -31.35 -1.95
N GLN A 37 27.65 -32.54 -2.19
CA GLN A 37 26.95 -32.83 -3.44
C GLN A 37 25.72 -31.93 -3.61
N ALA A 38 24.93 -31.76 -2.54
CA ALA A 38 23.78 -30.87 -2.52
C ALA A 38 24.17 -29.40 -2.73
N ALA A 39 25.21 -28.93 -2.04
CA ALA A 39 25.75 -27.58 -2.21
C ALA A 39 26.26 -27.35 -3.64
N SER A 40 26.87 -28.36 -4.28
CA SER A 40 27.31 -28.25 -5.68
C SER A 40 26.15 -28.01 -6.63
N VAL A 41 25.05 -28.76 -6.51
CA VAL A 41 23.89 -28.56 -7.40
C VAL A 41 23.17 -27.24 -7.11
N ILE A 42 23.18 -26.77 -5.86
CA ILE A 42 22.67 -25.44 -5.49
C ILE A 42 23.54 -24.34 -6.12
N ALA A 43 24.87 -24.47 -6.04
CA ALA A 43 25.79 -23.54 -6.68
C ALA A 43 25.58 -23.49 -8.20
N ASP A 44 25.45 -24.66 -8.85
CA ASP A 44 25.13 -24.74 -10.29
C ASP A 44 23.83 -24.01 -10.64
N ALA A 45 22.78 -24.17 -9.82
CA ALA A 45 21.51 -23.47 -10.04
C ALA A 45 21.66 -21.95 -9.92
N ILE A 46 22.37 -21.45 -8.90
CA ILE A 46 22.63 -20.02 -8.72
C ILE A 46 23.39 -19.44 -9.92
N ILE A 47 24.42 -20.14 -10.41
CA ILE A 47 25.21 -19.72 -11.57
C ILE A 47 24.33 -19.59 -12.82
N ASN A 48 23.36 -20.48 -12.97
CA ASN A 48 22.41 -20.49 -14.08
C ASN A 48 21.14 -19.63 -13.83
N ASP A 49 21.17 -18.73 -12.86
CA ASP A 49 20.07 -17.83 -12.47
C ASP A 49 18.75 -18.57 -12.13
N ARG A 50 18.86 -19.75 -11.51
CA ARG A 50 17.75 -20.59 -11.06
C ARG A 50 17.47 -20.42 -9.57
N LEU A 51 16.25 -20.78 -9.16
CA LEU A 51 15.79 -20.61 -7.77
C LEU A 51 15.99 -21.89 -6.95
N ILE A 52 16.10 -21.69 -5.64
CA ILE A 52 16.14 -22.75 -4.63
C ILE A 52 14.81 -22.73 -3.88
N HIS A 53 13.98 -23.74 -4.12
CA HIS A 53 12.70 -23.88 -3.46
C HIS A 53 12.85 -24.73 -2.20
N VAL A 54 12.27 -24.33 -1.08
CA VAL A 54 12.38 -25.07 0.18
C VAL A 54 11.00 -25.35 0.74
N PHE A 55 10.72 -26.62 1.05
CA PHE A 55 9.43 -27.08 1.52
C PHE A 55 9.56 -27.98 2.76
N GLY A 56 8.64 -27.79 3.71
CA GLY A 56 8.41 -28.69 4.83
C GLY A 56 6.98 -28.53 5.35
N THR A 57 6.54 -29.48 6.18
CA THR A 57 5.21 -29.48 6.81
C THR A 57 5.33 -29.48 8.34
N GLY A 58 4.36 -28.87 9.02
CA GLY A 58 4.40 -28.68 10.46
C GLY A 58 5.69 -27.97 10.88
N HIS A 59 6.39 -28.51 11.89
CA HIS A 59 7.67 -27.95 12.34
C HIS A 59 8.79 -28.05 11.30
N SER A 60 8.71 -28.96 10.32
CA SER A 60 9.71 -29.01 9.24
C SER A 60 9.65 -27.79 8.33
N MET A 61 8.57 -26.99 8.38
CA MET A 61 8.45 -25.73 7.66
C MET A 61 9.46 -24.67 8.17
N ILE A 62 9.89 -24.77 9.43
CA ILE A 62 10.91 -23.87 10.01
C ILE A 62 12.20 -23.90 9.18
N LEU A 63 12.53 -25.02 8.54
CA LEU A 63 13.74 -25.15 7.71
C LEU A 63 13.63 -24.32 6.42
N ALA A 64 12.41 -24.13 5.90
CA ALA A 64 12.15 -23.21 4.79
C ALA A 64 12.22 -21.75 5.22
N GLU A 65 11.76 -21.44 6.43
CA GLU A 65 11.88 -20.11 7.04
C GLU A 65 13.34 -19.76 7.35
N GLU A 66 14.11 -20.70 7.92
CA GLU A 66 15.53 -20.54 8.25
C GLU A 66 16.38 -20.18 7.02
N MET A 67 16.08 -20.79 5.87
CA MET A 67 16.80 -20.52 4.63
C MET A 67 16.34 -19.23 3.92
N PHE A 68 15.17 -18.69 4.27
CA PHE A 68 14.51 -17.60 3.54
C PHE A 68 14.68 -16.24 4.22
N LEU A 69 15.11 -15.23 3.45
CA LEU A 69 15.25 -13.84 3.90
C LEU A 69 16.04 -13.69 5.22
N ARG A 70 17.02 -14.57 5.45
CA ARG A 70 17.84 -14.62 6.66
C ARG A 70 19.16 -13.90 6.41
N ALA A 71 19.57 -12.99 7.29
CA ALA A 71 20.90 -12.39 7.24
C ALA A 71 21.98 -13.49 7.26
N GLY A 72 22.93 -13.43 6.31
CA GLY A 72 23.93 -14.50 6.09
C GLY A 72 23.44 -15.67 5.24
N GLY A 73 22.14 -15.72 4.91
CA GLY A 73 21.54 -16.73 4.04
C GLY A 73 21.63 -16.41 2.55
N LEU A 74 21.39 -17.43 1.72
CA LEU A 74 21.34 -17.30 0.27
C LEU A 74 20.13 -16.47 -0.18
N VAL A 75 20.36 -15.60 -1.17
CA VAL A 75 19.34 -14.70 -1.73
C VAL A 75 18.29 -15.39 -2.61
N PRO A 76 18.62 -16.27 -3.57
CA PRO A 76 17.65 -16.81 -4.54
C PRO A 76 16.82 -17.98 -3.99
N VAL A 77 16.30 -17.81 -2.77
CA VAL A 77 15.52 -18.82 -2.04
C VAL A 77 14.03 -18.47 -2.09
N ASN A 78 13.22 -19.42 -2.53
CA ASN A 78 11.76 -19.35 -2.55
C ASN A 78 11.19 -20.35 -1.54
N ALA A 79 10.79 -19.88 -0.35
CA ALA A 79 10.19 -20.74 0.65
C ALA A 79 8.73 -21.06 0.33
N LEU A 80 8.34 -22.34 0.36
CA LEU A 80 6.98 -22.79 0.08
C LEU A 80 6.11 -22.71 1.35
N LEU A 81 5.92 -21.50 1.90
CA LEU A 81 5.17 -21.23 3.14
C LEU A 81 3.64 -21.23 2.94
N ASP A 82 3.06 -22.39 2.56
CA ASP A 82 1.61 -22.52 2.44
C ASP A 82 0.97 -22.82 3.80
N LYS A 83 0.07 -21.93 4.24
CA LYS A 83 -0.61 -21.98 5.54
C LYS A 83 -1.25 -23.33 5.85
N ASN A 84 -1.75 -24.05 4.83
CA ASN A 84 -2.43 -25.33 5.02
C ASN A 84 -1.51 -26.42 5.55
N PHE A 85 -0.19 -26.24 5.43
CA PHE A 85 0.84 -27.16 5.93
C PHE A 85 1.61 -26.61 7.12
N SER A 86 1.33 -25.37 7.55
CA SER A 86 1.95 -24.74 8.72
C SER A 86 1.29 -25.21 10.02
N ILE A 87 2.05 -25.21 11.11
CA ILE A 87 1.54 -25.45 12.49
C ILE A 87 0.41 -24.48 12.87
N ILE A 88 0.31 -23.32 12.22
CA ILE A 88 -0.78 -22.35 12.42
C ILE A 88 -2.14 -22.97 12.09
N SER A 89 -2.19 -24.00 11.24
CA SER A 89 -3.43 -24.75 10.91
C SER A 89 -3.73 -25.89 11.90
N GLY A 90 -2.96 -26.05 12.96
CA GLY A 90 -3.14 -27.08 13.98
C GLY A 90 -3.19 -28.49 13.38
N ILE A 91 -4.13 -29.33 13.84
CA ILE A 91 -4.26 -30.73 13.37
C ILE A 91 -4.48 -30.82 11.85
N ALA A 92 -5.09 -29.81 11.23
CA ALA A 92 -5.35 -29.80 9.80
C ALA A 92 -4.06 -29.88 8.97
N SER A 93 -2.92 -29.37 9.46
CA SER A 93 -1.64 -29.50 8.76
C SER A 93 -1.21 -30.96 8.62
N THR A 94 -1.41 -31.76 9.67
CA THR A 94 -1.10 -33.19 9.68
C THR A 94 -2.03 -33.97 8.75
N ILE A 95 -3.29 -33.58 8.65
CA ILE A 95 -4.25 -34.18 7.70
C ILE A 95 -3.86 -33.83 6.26
N ASN A 96 -3.59 -32.56 5.99
CA ASN A 96 -3.22 -32.07 4.67
C ASN A 96 -1.91 -32.68 4.19
N GLU A 97 -0.91 -32.82 5.05
CA GLU A 97 0.36 -33.49 4.73
C GLU A 97 0.14 -34.93 4.24
N ARG A 98 -0.87 -35.62 4.78
CA ARG A 98 -1.22 -37.01 4.43
C ARG A 98 -2.19 -37.11 3.24
N THR A 99 -2.65 -35.98 2.71
CA THR A 99 -3.66 -35.95 1.65
C THR A 99 -3.00 -36.01 0.27
N PRO A 100 -3.31 -37.03 -0.56
CA PRO A 100 -2.80 -37.15 -1.92
C PRO A 100 -3.20 -35.98 -2.85
N ASN A 101 -2.44 -35.80 -3.92
CA ASN A 101 -2.66 -34.86 -5.03
C ASN A 101 -2.52 -33.36 -4.69
N LEU A 102 -2.20 -32.98 -3.45
CA LEU A 102 -1.97 -31.58 -3.10
C LEU A 102 -0.61 -31.06 -3.59
N ALA A 103 0.37 -31.95 -3.78
CA ALA A 103 1.72 -31.59 -4.25
C ALA A 103 1.72 -30.90 -5.61
N LYS A 104 0.88 -31.34 -6.56
CA LYS A 104 0.77 -30.73 -7.90
C LYS A 104 0.30 -29.27 -7.84
N LYS A 105 -0.58 -28.95 -6.88
CA LYS A 105 -1.07 -27.59 -6.66
C LYS A 105 0.04 -26.69 -6.14
N LEU A 106 0.88 -27.19 -5.22
CA LEU A 106 2.04 -26.47 -4.70
C LEU A 106 3.06 -26.15 -5.79
N LEU A 107 3.39 -27.13 -6.64
CA LEU A 107 4.31 -26.90 -7.77
C LEU A 107 3.84 -25.79 -8.71
N LYS A 108 2.53 -25.76 -9.01
CA LYS A 108 1.93 -24.71 -9.85
C LYS A 108 1.91 -23.37 -9.14
N LYS A 109 1.49 -23.35 -7.87
CA LYS A 109 1.35 -22.12 -7.07
C LYS A 109 2.67 -21.36 -6.95
N TYR A 110 3.76 -22.07 -6.70
CA TYR A 110 5.08 -21.48 -6.49
C TYR A 110 5.93 -21.41 -7.77
N ASN A 111 5.34 -21.74 -8.93
CA ASN A 111 5.94 -21.62 -10.25
C ASN A 111 7.33 -22.28 -10.38
N LEU A 112 7.48 -23.52 -9.88
CA LEU A 112 8.76 -24.25 -9.98
C LEU A 112 9.08 -24.63 -11.42
N GLN A 113 10.29 -24.31 -11.88
CA GLN A 113 10.71 -24.49 -13.28
C GLN A 113 11.84 -25.52 -13.42
N LYS A 114 11.99 -26.08 -14.62
CA LYS A 114 13.11 -26.97 -14.96
C LYS A 114 14.46 -26.27 -14.69
N GLY A 115 15.36 -26.97 -14.02
CA GLY A 115 16.67 -26.43 -13.62
C GLY A 115 16.70 -25.75 -12.25
N ASP A 116 15.53 -25.50 -11.63
CA ASP A 116 15.48 -25.11 -10.22
C ASP A 116 15.88 -26.28 -9.31
N ILE A 117 16.13 -25.96 -8.03
CA ILE A 117 16.36 -26.94 -6.96
C ILE A 117 15.15 -26.97 -6.03
N LEU A 118 14.78 -28.15 -5.55
CA LEU A 118 13.79 -28.31 -4.50
C LEU A 118 14.39 -29.06 -3.30
N ILE A 119 14.41 -28.41 -2.14
CA ILE A 119 14.74 -29.03 -0.86
C ILE A 119 13.42 -29.41 -0.17
N VAL A 120 13.28 -30.70 0.20
CA VAL A 120 12.11 -31.23 0.91
C VAL A 120 12.55 -31.75 2.28
N ALA A 121 12.06 -31.13 3.34
CA ALA A 121 12.29 -31.55 4.71
C ALA A 121 11.08 -32.29 5.29
N SER A 122 11.31 -33.52 5.76
CA SER A 122 10.30 -34.32 6.44
C SER A 122 10.97 -35.44 7.21
N VAL A 123 10.92 -35.42 8.54
CA VAL A 123 11.64 -36.38 9.41
C VAL A 123 11.28 -37.84 9.10
N SER A 124 9.98 -38.16 9.00
CA SER A 124 9.53 -39.53 8.72
C SER A 124 9.67 -39.92 7.24
N GLY A 125 9.59 -38.94 6.34
CA GLY A 125 9.66 -39.16 4.89
C GLY A 125 8.59 -40.08 4.30
N ILE A 126 7.47 -40.35 4.99
CA ILE A 126 6.46 -41.34 4.54
C ILE A 126 5.15 -40.74 4.02
N ASN A 127 4.85 -39.48 4.32
CA ASN A 127 3.53 -38.89 4.09
C ASN A 127 3.35 -38.43 2.64
N ALA A 128 2.10 -38.35 2.18
CA ALA A 128 1.73 -38.07 0.79
C ALA A 128 2.39 -36.83 0.19
N VAL A 129 2.26 -35.66 0.82
CA VAL A 129 2.66 -34.40 0.19
C VAL A 129 4.17 -34.27 0.01
N PRO A 130 5.04 -34.51 1.01
CA PRO A 130 6.49 -34.47 0.81
C PRO A 130 6.97 -35.45 -0.28
N VAL A 131 6.44 -36.68 -0.30
CA VAL A 131 6.83 -37.72 -1.27
C VAL A 131 6.35 -37.39 -2.68
N GLU A 132 5.08 -37.00 -2.84
CA GLU A 132 4.53 -36.62 -4.14
C GLU A 132 5.19 -35.35 -4.69
N LEU A 133 5.50 -34.38 -3.85
CA LEU A 133 6.16 -33.13 -4.27
C LEU A 133 7.54 -33.42 -4.84
N ALA A 134 8.34 -34.22 -4.14
CA ALA A 134 9.64 -34.69 -4.62
C ALA A 134 9.50 -35.46 -5.95
N TYR A 135 8.57 -36.42 -6.01
CA TYR A 135 8.35 -37.25 -7.18
C TYR A 135 7.94 -36.44 -8.42
N GLU A 136 6.98 -35.54 -8.28
CA GLU A 136 6.48 -34.70 -9.38
C GLU A 136 7.50 -33.63 -9.81
N ALA A 137 8.29 -33.09 -8.87
CA ALA A 137 9.38 -32.16 -9.20
C ALA A 137 10.43 -32.82 -10.09
N ARG A 138 10.86 -34.05 -9.75
CA ARG A 138 11.83 -34.80 -10.58
C ARG A 138 11.32 -35.07 -11.99
N LYS A 139 10.04 -35.40 -12.15
CA LYS A 139 9.41 -35.57 -13.47
C LYS A 139 9.48 -34.30 -14.33
N LYS A 140 9.55 -33.12 -13.71
CA LYS A 140 9.71 -31.82 -14.39
C LYS A 140 11.16 -31.40 -14.61
N GLY A 141 12.13 -32.25 -14.25
CA GLY A 141 13.56 -31.93 -14.37
C GLY A 141 14.07 -30.96 -13.31
N ILE A 142 13.43 -30.93 -12.13
CA ILE A 142 13.91 -30.22 -10.93
C ILE A 142 14.71 -31.21 -10.10
N LYS A 143 15.89 -30.80 -9.64
CA LYS A 143 16.71 -31.63 -8.75
C LYS A 143 16.16 -31.57 -7.33
N VAL A 144 15.99 -32.73 -6.69
CA VAL A 144 15.41 -32.83 -5.35
C VAL A 144 16.43 -33.27 -4.31
N ILE A 145 16.55 -32.48 -3.24
CA ILE A 145 17.35 -32.78 -2.05
C ILE A 145 16.39 -33.08 -0.89
N ALA A 146 16.50 -34.25 -0.28
CA ALA A 146 15.72 -34.62 0.90
C ALA A 146 16.52 -34.42 2.19
N ILE A 147 15.88 -33.82 3.19
CA ILE A 147 16.33 -33.82 4.59
C ILE A 147 15.33 -34.68 5.38
N THR A 148 15.74 -35.88 5.77
CA THR A 148 14.87 -36.89 6.43
C THR A 148 15.69 -37.74 7.39
N SER A 149 15.05 -38.36 8.39
CA SER A 149 15.70 -39.42 9.19
C SER A 149 15.65 -40.73 8.41
N LEU A 150 16.79 -41.27 8.03
CA LEU A 150 16.82 -42.59 7.37
C LEU A 150 16.41 -43.71 8.33
N GLU A 151 16.73 -43.59 9.62
CA GLU A 151 16.32 -44.55 10.63
C GLU A 151 14.79 -44.59 10.75
N ALA A 152 14.15 -43.43 10.94
CA ALA A 152 12.70 -43.35 11.08
C ALA A 152 12.01 -43.77 9.78
N SER A 153 12.49 -43.27 8.64
CA SER A 153 11.85 -43.52 7.35
C SER A 153 11.87 -45.00 6.96
N LYS A 154 12.99 -45.70 7.16
CA LYS A 154 13.11 -47.13 6.82
C LYS A 154 12.22 -48.03 7.68
N ARG A 155 11.98 -47.68 8.95
CA ARG A 155 11.16 -48.49 9.88
C ARG A 155 9.66 -48.28 9.70
N LEU A 156 9.25 -47.17 9.11
CA LEU A 156 7.85 -46.83 8.94
C LEU A 156 7.31 -47.26 7.57
N THR A 157 6.03 -47.64 7.54
CA THR A 157 5.30 -47.96 6.31
C THR A 157 4.92 -46.67 5.58
N PRO A 158 5.17 -46.56 4.25
CA PRO A 158 4.72 -45.42 3.44
C PRO A 158 3.22 -45.14 3.59
N ARG A 159 2.86 -43.85 3.73
CA ARG A 159 1.48 -43.36 3.80
C ARG A 159 1.19 -42.43 2.64
N ASN A 160 1.34 -42.96 1.43
CA ASN A 160 1.12 -42.24 0.19
C ASN A 160 0.79 -43.22 -0.96
N PRO A 161 0.11 -42.77 -2.02
CA PRO A 161 -0.33 -43.65 -3.11
C PRO A 161 0.81 -44.26 -3.93
N LEU A 162 2.02 -43.69 -3.87
CA LEU A 162 3.18 -44.20 -4.59
C LEU A 162 3.80 -45.41 -3.88
N GLY A 163 3.47 -45.66 -2.61
CA GLY A 163 4.09 -46.70 -1.80
C GLY A 163 5.59 -46.46 -1.56
N LYS A 164 6.05 -45.20 -1.66
CA LYS A 164 7.47 -44.82 -1.59
C LYS A 164 7.79 -43.93 -0.39
N ARG A 165 9.06 -43.83 -0.06
CA ARG A 165 9.61 -42.92 0.95
C ARG A 165 10.31 -41.76 0.28
N LEU A 166 10.44 -40.64 0.98
CA LEU A 166 11.03 -39.41 0.45
C LEU A 166 12.45 -39.65 -0.08
N PHE A 167 13.26 -40.44 0.62
CA PHE A 167 14.62 -40.77 0.19
C PHE A 167 14.66 -41.59 -1.11
N GLU A 168 13.61 -42.37 -1.42
CA GLU A 168 13.52 -43.20 -2.64
C GLU A 168 13.11 -42.37 -3.87
N VAL A 169 12.56 -41.18 -3.65
CA VAL A 169 12.08 -40.28 -4.71
C VAL A 169 12.89 -38.99 -4.79
N SER A 170 14.06 -38.92 -4.15
CA SER A 170 14.96 -37.75 -4.18
C SER A 170 16.25 -38.06 -4.92
N ASP A 171 16.95 -37.03 -5.41
CA ASP A 171 18.24 -37.20 -6.09
C ASP A 171 19.40 -37.23 -5.11
N ILE A 172 19.31 -36.46 -4.02
CA ILE A 172 20.29 -36.41 -2.94
C ILE A 172 19.53 -36.51 -1.62
N VAL A 173 20.07 -37.26 -0.67
CA VAL A 173 19.46 -37.47 0.64
C VAL A 173 20.48 -37.12 1.70
N ILE A 174 20.10 -36.24 2.63
CA ILE A 174 20.89 -35.88 3.79
C ILE A 174 20.15 -36.44 5.02
N ASP A 175 20.77 -37.41 5.68
CA ASP A 175 20.22 -38.02 6.88
C ASP A 175 20.35 -37.08 8.08
N ASN A 176 19.24 -36.65 8.67
CA ASN A 176 19.28 -35.74 9.81
C ASN A 176 19.63 -36.43 11.14
N LYS A 177 19.86 -37.75 11.13
CA LYS A 177 20.27 -38.58 12.29
C LYS A 177 19.31 -38.55 13.49
N VAL A 178 18.12 -37.97 13.31
CA VAL A 178 17.10 -37.91 14.35
C VAL A 178 16.51 -39.30 14.56
N PRO A 179 16.36 -39.78 15.80
CA PRO A 179 15.79 -41.11 16.06
C PRO A 179 14.28 -41.16 15.75
N LEU A 180 13.73 -42.38 15.71
CA LEU A 180 12.29 -42.58 15.56
C LEU A 180 11.53 -41.87 16.69
N GLY A 181 10.57 -41.01 16.33
CA GLY A 181 9.75 -40.26 17.28
C GLY A 181 10.24 -38.85 17.62
N ASP A 182 11.43 -38.45 17.13
CA ASP A 182 12.02 -37.09 17.25
C ASP A 182 12.47 -36.68 18.66
N ALA A 183 11.72 -37.06 19.70
CA ALA A 183 12.03 -36.76 21.09
C ALA A 183 13.18 -37.63 21.65
N VAL A 184 14.11 -37.01 22.38
CA VAL A 184 15.38 -37.66 22.80
C VAL A 184 15.59 -37.77 24.31
N VAL A 185 14.77 -37.14 25.15
CA VAL A 185 14.91 -37.18 26.62
C VAL A 185 13.89 -38.12 27.24
N GLU A 186 14.35 -39.04 28.09
CA GLU A 186 13.51 -39.88 28.93
C GLU A 186 13.45 -39.31 30.35
N LEU A 187 12.26 -39.28 30.95
CA LEU A 187 12.08 -38.88 32.35
C LEU A 187 11.46 -40.04 33.15
N PRO A 188 11.96 -40.32 34.37
CA PRO A 188 11.37 -41.34 35.22
C PRO A 188 9.88 -41.07 35.48
N GLY A 189 9.03 -42.07 35.23
CA GLY A 189 7.58 -41.98 35.42
C GLY A 189 6.80 -41.43 34.22
N LEU A 190 7.46 -41.10 33.10
CA LEU A 190 6.82 -40.72 31.86
C LEU A 190 7.11 -41.76 30.76
N GLU A 191 6.07 -42.36 30.17
CA GLU A 191 6.22 -43.41 29.15
C GLU A 191 6.78 -42.91 27.82
N GLN A 192 6.55 -41.62 27.50
CA GLN A 192 6.97 -41.00 26.25
C GLN A 192 8.23 -40.15 26.41
N ARG A 193 9.11 -40.21 25.40
CA ARG A 193 10.25 -39.29 25.30
C ARG A 193 9.76 -37.85 25.07
N ILE A 194 10.52 -36.89 25.56
CA ILE A 194 10.28 -35.45 25.38
C ILE A 194 11.49 -34.77 24.72
N ALA A 195 11.32 -33.48 24.38
CA ALA A 195 12.32 -32.61 23.75
C ALA A 195 12.75 -33.07 22.33
N PRO A 196 12.20 -32.46 21.25
CA PRO A 196 12.50 -32.83 19.88
C PRO A 196 13.91 -32.40 19.45
N ALA A 197 14.53 -33.13 18.53
CA ALA A 197 15.87 -32.83 18.00
C ALA A 197 15.86 -32.33 16.55
N SER A 198 14.81 -32.61 15.78
CA SER A 198 14.77 -32.44 14.33
C SER A 198 14.92 -31.02 13.83
N THR A 199 14.45 -30.03 14.58
CA THR A 199 14.55 -28.63 14.19
C THR A 199 16.01 -28.15 14.25
N ILE A 200 16.73 -28.49 15.32
CA ILE A 200 18.15 -28.14 15.48
C ILE A 200 19.00 -28.85 14.41
N ALA A 201 18.78 -30.15 14.24
CA ALA A 201 19.46 -30.94 13.21
C ALA A 201 19.21 -30.40 11.79
N GLY A 202 17.95 -30.09 11.47
CA GLY A 202 17.56 -29.54 10.18
C GLY A 202 18.14 -28.16 9.90
N ALA A 203 18.04 -27.23 10.86
CA ALA A 203 18.61 -25.89 10.74
C ALA A 203 20.15 -25.92 10.61
N PHE A 204 20.81 -26.85 11.30
CA PHE A 204 22.25 -27.08 11.13
C PHE A 204 22.58 -27.52 9.71
N ILE A 205 21.85 -28.49 9.15
CA ILE A 205 22.04 -28.93 7.75
C ILE A 205 21.84 -27.78 6.76
N ILE A 206 20.77 -26.99 6.91
CA ILE A 206 20.50 -25.84 6.06
C ILE A 206 21.67 -24.84 6.07
N ASN A 207 22.19 -24.52 7.25
CA ASN A 207 23.31 -23.61 7.38
C ASN A 207 24.62 -24.21 6.81
N CYS A 208 24.86 -25.52 6.97
CA CYS A 208 25.96 -26.20 6.29
C CYS A 208 25.85 -26.11 4.75
N LEU A 209 24.63 -26.22 4.19
CA LEU A 209 24.40 -26.05 2.75
C LEU A 209 24.69 -24.61 2.30
N VAL A 210 24.29 -23.60 3.08
CA VAL A 210 24.61 -22.19 2.79
C VAL A 210 26.13 -21.97 2.76
N ILE A 211 26.84 -22.47 3.77
CA ILE A 211 28.31 -22.35 3.89
C ILE A 211 29.00 -23.01 2.71
N GLU A 212 28.70 -24.28 2.43
CA GLU A 212 29.35 -25.03 1.35
C GLU A 212 29.00 -24.47 -0.04
N THR A 213 27.77 -23.99 -0.24
CA THR A 213 27.37 -23.33 -1.49
C THR A 213 28.16 -22.05 -1.71
N ALA A 214 28.28 -21.21 -0.67
CA ALA A 214 29.06 -19.97 -0.74
C ALA A 214 30.55 -20.25 -1.04
N ARG A 215 31.13 -21.27 -0.39
CA ARG A 215 32.50 -21.73 -0.66
C ARG A 215 32.69 -22.15 -2.12
N LEU A 216 31.81 -22.99 -2.64
CA LEU A 216 31.89 -23.48 -4.04
C LEU A 216 31.69 -22.36 -5.08
N LEU A 217 30.82 -21.40 -4.81
CA LEU A 217 30.67 -20.22 -5.68
C LEU A 217 31.96 -19.37 -5.70
N LEU A 218 32.58 -19.15 -4.54
CA LEU A 218 33.84 -18.43 -4.44
C LEU A 218 34.99 -19.15 -5.14
N GLU A 219 35.11 -20.48 -5.01
CA GLU A 219 36.10 -21.30 -5.73
C GLU A 219 35.96 -21.20 -7.25
N ARG A 220 34.75 -20.87 -7.73
CA ARG A 220 34.44 -20.64 -9.15
C ARG A 220 34.52 -19.17 -9.54
N ASN A 221 35.10 -18.31 -8.69
CA ASN A 221 35.21 -16.86 -8.88
C ASN A 221 33.88 -16.12 -9.02
N ILE A 222 32.81 -16.63 -8.39
CA ILE A 222 31.47 -16.01 -8.41
C ILE A 222 31.16 -15.51 -7.01
N LYS A 223 30.84 -14.21 -6.90
CA LYS A 223 30.43 -13.61 -5.62
C LYS A 223 29.09 -14.21 -5.16
N PRO A 224 29.01 -14.86 -3.99
CA PRO A 224 27.77 -15.46 -3.50
C PRO A 224 26.71 -14.38 -3.24
N PRO A 225 25.45 -14.59 -3.67
CA PRO A 225 24.37 -13.67 -3.38
C PRO A 225 23.84 -13.97 -1.96
N ILE A 226 24.28 -13.15 -1.00
CA ILE A 226 24.03 -13.34 0.44
C ILE A 226 23.33 -12.11 1.02
N TRP A 227 22.31 -12.32 1.84
CA TRP A 227 21.62 -11.24 2.54
C TRP A 227 22.53 -10.59 3.58
N VAL A 228 22.59 -9.26 3.57
CA VAL A 228 23.27 -8.46 4.59
C VAL A 228 22.30 -8.18 5.73
N SER A 229 22.78 -8.24 6.98
CA SER A 229 21.96 -7.86 8.13
C SER A 229 21.51 -6.40 8.03
N GLY A 230 20.21 -6.14 8.24
CA GLY A 230 19.64 -4.78 8.25
C GLY A 230 20.24 -3.87 9.32
N ASN A 231 20.93 -4.43 10.32
CA ASN A 231 21.59 -3.69 11.39
C ASN A 231 23.00 -3.20 11.01
N VAL A 232 23.45 -3.43 9.78
CA VAL A 232 24.77 -3.00 9.28
C VAL A 232 24.61 -1.81 8.33
N PRO A 233 25.50 -0.79 8.37
CA PRO A 233 25.44 0.33 7.43
C PRO A 233 25.44 -0.12 5.96
N ASN A 234 24.67 0.58 5.11
CA ASN A 234 24.49 0.29 3.68
C ASN A 234 23.82 -1.07 3.34
N SER A 235 23.34 -1.82 4.32
CA SER A 235 22.65 -3.11 4.11
C SER A 235 21.41 -2.99 3.24
N ASP A 236 20.60 -1.93 3.43
CA ASP A 236 19.40 -1.67 2.62
C ASP A 236 19.75 -1.52 1.14
N LYS A 237 20.80 -0.75 0.82
CA LYS A 237 21.25 -0.56 -0.56
C LYS A 237 21.70 -1.87 -1.20
N ILE A 238 22.41 -2.72 -0.46
CA ILE A 238 22.92 -4.01 -0.94
C ILE A 238 21.76 -4.99 -1.13
N ASN A 239 20.89 -5.13 -0.13
CA ASN A 239 19.75 -6.05 -0.18
C ASN A 239 18.74 -5.64 -1.25
N MET A 240 18.50 -4.34 -1.46
CA MET A 240 17.56 -3.87 -2.48
C MET A 240 18.02 -4.20 -3.91
N GLN A 241 19.32 -4.35 -4.18
CA GLN A 241 19.80 -4.85 -5.47
C GLN A 241 19.30 -6.26 -5.75
N TYR A 242 19.28 -7.10 -4.71
CA TYR A 242 18.76 -8.46 -4.80
C TYR A 242 17.24 -8.51 -4.89
N VAL A 243 16.55 -7.70 -4.07
CA VAL A 243 15.08 -7.59 -4.12
C VAL A 243 14.60 -7.17 -5.51
N ASN A 244 15.21 -6.13 -6.09
CA ASN A 244 14.83 -5.64 -7.43
C ASN A 244 15.03 -6.71 -8.52
N LYS A 245 16.03 -7.58 -8.39
CA LYS A 245 16.28 -8.67 -9.36
C LYS A 245 15.28 -9.83 -9.24
N LEU A 246 14.72 -10.05 -8.05
CA LEU A 246 13.96 -11.27 -7.72
C LEU A 246 12.49 -11.03 -7.39
N ILE A 247 12.05 -9.77 -7.31
CA ILE A 247 10.64 -9.41 -7.15
C ILE A 247 9.81 -10.03 -8.28
N GLY A 248 8.66 -10.62 -7.92
CA GLY A 248 7.81 -11.37 -8.86
C GLY A 248 8.29 -12.79 -9.19
N ARG A 249 9.52 -13.17 -8.83
CA ARG A 249 10.05 -14.55 -8.97
C ARG A 249 9.97 -15.35 -7.68
N ILE A 250 10.09 -14.69 -6.54
CA ILE A 250 10.02 -15.28 -5.19
C ILE A 250 8.68 -14.91 -4.53
N ALA A 251 7.91 -15.90 -4.12
CA ALA A 251 6.50 -15.74 -3.73
C ALA A 251 6.30 -14.82 -2.51
N HIS A 252 7.21 -14.88 -1.53
CA HIS A 252 7.09 -14.14 -0.26
C HIS A 252 8.02 -12.93 -0.15
N LEU A 253 8.70 -12.53 -1.23
CA LEU A 253 9.67 -11.41 -1.22
C LEU A 253 9.00 -10.02 -1.15
N GLY A 254 7.67 -9.95 -1.04
CA GLY A 254 6.94 -8.70 -0.74
C GLY A 254 5.83 -8.32 -1.73
N ILE A 255 4.79 -9.17 -1.85
CA ILE A 255 3.47 -8.76 -2.39
C ILE A 255 2.34 -9.29 -1.48
N GLU A 256 2.42 -10.52 -0.99
CA GLU A 256 1.25 -11.16 -0.36
C GLU A 256 0.98 -10.79 1.10
N ALA A 257 1.98 -10.51 1.94
CA ALA A 257 1.75 -10.11 3.34
C ALA A 257 1.06 -8.73 3.41
N LEU A 258 1.50 -7.82 2.54
CA LEU A 258 0.92 -6.51 2.31
C LEU A 258 -0.54 -6.62 1.80
N LEU A 259 -0.81 -7.53 0.87
CA LEU A 259 -2.17 -7.73 0.32
C LEU A 259 -3.11 -8.51 1.25
N ARG A 260 -2.60 -9.31 2.19
CA ARG A 260 -3.42 -10.19 3.04
C ARG A 260 -3.92 -9.50 4.31
N GLU A 261 -3.19 -8.54 4.87
CA GLU A 261 -3.71 -7.72 5.97
C GLU A 261 -4.82 -6.80 5.48
N ILE A 262 -4.68 -6.22 4.28
CA ILE A 262 -5.74 -5.43 3.61
C ILE A 262 -7.02 -6.27 3.38
N LYS A 263 -6.87 -7.55 3.02
CA LYS A 263 -8.03 -8.44 2.75
C LYS A 263 -8.75 -8.97 3.98
N LYS A 264 -8.25 -8.78 5.20
CA LYS A 264 -8.91 -9.33 6.41
C LYS A 264 -10.03 -8.45 6.97
N GLU A 265 -10.15 -7.20 6.53
CA GLU A 265 -11.28 -6.33 6.89
C GLU A 265 -12.32 -6.15 5.76
N GLU A 266 -12.03 -6.62 4.55
CA GLU A 266 -12.95 -6.51 3.42
C GLU A 266 -13.72 -7.83 3.21
N LYS A 267 -14.97 -7.88 3.69
CA LYS A 267 -16.00 -8.53 2.85
C LYS A 267 -15.99 -7.76 1.54
N ALA A 268 -15.51 -8.39 0.48
CA ALA A 268 -15.56 -7.84 -0.87
C ALA A 268 -16.98 -7.30 -1.12
N PRO A 269 -17.15 -6.02 -1.51
CA PRO A 269 -18.45 -5.53 -1.94
C PRO A 269 -18.91 -6.40 -3.11
N GLU A 270 -20.21 -6.73 -3.13
CA GLU A 270 -20.87 -7.27 -4.31
C GLU A 270 -20.39 -6.52 -5.54
N LYS A 271 -20.13 -7.24 -6.64
CA LYS A 271 -19.75 -6.66 -7.94
C LYS A 271 -20.44 -5.32 -8.12
N ILE A 272 -19.68 -4.23 -7.99
CA ILE A 272 -20.19 -2.86 -8.04
C ILE A 272 -20.70 -2.67 -9.47
N SER A 273 -22.00 -2.83 -9.67
CA SER A 273 -22.63 -2.55 -10.94
C SER A 273 -22.68 -1.03 -11.07
N ILE A 274 -22.19 -0.54 -12.21
CA ILE A 274 -22.50 0.82 -12.66
C ILE A 274 -24.03 0.83 -12.75
N SER A 275 -24.69 1.61 -11.88
CA SER A 275 -26.15 1.77 -11.94
C SER A 275 -26.50 2.32 -13.32
N GLU A 276 -27.56 1.77 -13.95
CA GLU A 276 -28.04 2.30 -15.23
C GLU A 276 -28.32 3.79 -15.07
N LYS A 277 -27.80 4.60 -15.99
CA LYS A 277 -27.97 6.04 -15.99
C LYS A 277 -29.44 6.36 -16.30
N PRO A 278 -30.24 6.88 -15.36
CA PRO A 278 -31.61 7.25 -15.65
C PRO A 278 -31.63 8.32 -16.74
N LYS A 279 -32.61 8.24 -17.66
CA LYS A 279 -32.76 9.26 -18.71
C LYS A 279 -33.03 10.64 -18.11
N GLU A 280 -33.80 10.68 -17.04
CA GLU A 280 -34.18 11.87 -16.29
C GLU A 280 -34.19 11.56 -14.79
N ILE A 281 -33.59 12.44 -13.98
CA ILE A 281 -33.67 12.41 -12.52
C ILE A 281 -34.25 13.75 -12.06
N ILE A 282 -35.23 13.71 -11.16
CA ILE A 282 -35.78 14.89 -10.51
C ILE A 282 -35.42 14.79 -9.02
N ILE A 283 -34.79 15.83 -8.49
CA ILE A 283 -34.37 15.91 -7.09
C ILE A 283 -35.11 17.06 -6.44
N TYR A 284 -35.84 16.80 -5.36
CA TYR A 284 -36.49 17.81 -4.53
C TYR A 284 -35.69 18.06 -3.24
N GLY A 285 -35.60 19.31 -2.79
CA GLY A 285 -34.90 19.69 -1.55
C GLY A 285 -34.57 21.18 -1.46
N ASP A 286 -33.93 21.56 -0.37
CA ASP A 286 -33.36 22.90 -0.20
C ASP A 286 -32.10 23.04 -1.07
N LEU A 287 -32.21 23.75 -2.19
CA LEU A 287 -31.09 23.91 -3.12
C LEU A 287 -30.14 25.00 -2.62
N ILE A 288 -28.92 24.59 -2.30
CA ILE A 288 -27.87 25.48 -1.83
C ILE A 288 -26.95 25.81 -3.00
N THR A 289 -27.09 27.02 -3.53
CA THR A 289 -26.14 27.55 -4.51
C THR A 289 -25.15 28.49 -3.81
N PRO A 290 -24.01 28.83 -4.44
CA PRO A 290 -23.04 29.79 -3.91
C PRO A 290 -23.59 31.20 -3.65
N TYR A 291 -24.73 31.55 -4.24
CA TYR A 291 -25.28 32.91 -4.22
C TYR A 291 -26.65 32.97 -3.52
N VAL A 292 -27.51 31.99 -3.79
CA VAL A 292 -28.92 31.94 -3.37
C VAL A 292 -29.26 30.57 -2.77
N ILE A 293 -30.13 30.55 -1.78
CA ILE A 293 -30.79 29.33 -1.29
C ILE A 293 -32.20 29.32 -1.86
N ILE A 294 -32.57 28.25 -2.57
CA ILE A 294 -33.94 28.04 -3.07
C ILE A 294 -34.58 27.01 -2.14
N ARG A 295 -35.50 27.47 -1.29
CA ARG A 295 -36.30 26.59 -0.43
C ARG A 295 -37.33 25.87 -1.28
N ASP A 296 -37.68 24.65 -0.88
CA ASP A 296 -38.66 23.81 -1.58
C ASP A 296 -38.40 23.74 -3.09
N GLY A 297 -37.13 23.60 -3.44
CA GLY A 297 -36.66 23.66 -4.82
C GLY A 297 -36.57 22.30 -5.47
N ALA A 298 -36.30 22.32 -6.77
CA ALA A 298 -36.05 21.12 -7.55
C ALA A 298 -34.91 21.30 -8.56
N VAL A 299 -34.19 20.21 -8.81
CA VAL A 299 -33.19 20.09 -9.88
C VAL A 299 -33.61 18.95 -10.80
N ILE A 300 -33.62 19.21 -12.11
CA ILE A 300 -33.83 18.17 -13.12
C ILE A 300 -32.51 17.91 -13.83
N ILE A 301 -32.13 16.64 -13.86
CA ILE A 301 -30.96 16.13 -14.58
C ILE A 301 -31.46 15.38 -15.81
N LYS A 302 -30.93 15.72 -16.98
CA LYS A 302 -31.06 14.89 -18.19
C LYS A 302 -29.69 14.45 -18.63
N ASN A 303 -29.51 13.15 -18.81
CA ASN A 303 -28.20 12.55 -19.08
C ASN A 303 -27.17 13.00 -18.02
N SER A 304 -26.10 13.73 -18.39
CA SER A 304 -25.07 14.21 -17.46
C SER A 304 -25.24 15.64 -16.99
N LYS A 305 -26.30 16.34 -17.41
CA LYS A 305 -26.39 17.80 -17.26
C LYS A 305 -27.60 18.21 -16.44
N ILE A 306 -27.43 19.28 -15.68
CA ILE A 306 -28.54 20.00 -15.06
C ILE A 306 -29.30 20.72 -16.18
N VAL A 307 -30.60 20.46 -16.31
CA VAL A 307 -31.47 21.11 -17.29
C VAL A 307 -32.50 22.04 -16.67
N PHE A 308 -32.72 21.93 -15.35
CA PHE A 308 -33.61 22.82 -14.60
C PHE A 308 -33.09 22.99 -13.17
N ILE A 309 -33.27 24.20 -12.64
CA ILE A 309 -33.12 24.55 -11.23
C ILE A 309 -34.15 25.64 -10.93
N GLY A 310 -34.98 25.46 -9.91
CA GLY A 310 -36.05 26.40 -9.59
C GLY A 310 -36.92 25.92 -8.44
N ALA A 311 -38.09 26.56 -8.28
CA ALA A 311 -39.08 26.13 -7.30
C ALA A 311 -39.68 24.77 -7.71
N SER A 312 -40.08 23.97 -6.74
CA SER A 312 -40.68 22.65 -6.99
C SER A 312 -42.02 22.72 -7.76
N GLU A 313 -42.77 23.80 -7.60
CA GLU A 313 -44.05 24.03 -8.30
C GLU A 313 -43.90 24.20 -9.82
N ASP A 314 -42.73 24.62 -10.29
CA ASP A 314 -42.40 24.81 -11.71
C ASP A 314 -41.99 23.49 -12.40
N VAL A 315 -41.95 22.37 -11.66
CA VAL A 315 -41.53 21.08 -12.20
C VAL A 315 -42.67 20.39 -12.95
N HIS A 316 -42.43 20.11 -14.23
CA HIS A 316 -43.27 19.21 -15.03
C HIS A 316 -42.54 17.88 -15.23
N SER A 317 -42.96 16.83 -14.50
CA SER A 317 -42.33 15.51 -14.58
C SER A 317 -42.85 14.68 -15.75
N SER A 318 -41.95 13.93 -16.40
CA SER A 318 -42.34 12.84 -17.28
C SER A 318 -42.59 11.57 -16.46
N LYS A 319 -43.51 10.68 -16.90
CA LYS A 319 -43.84 9.43 -16.19
C LYS A 319 -42.65 8.47 -15.99
N ASP A 320 -41.57 8.66 -16.74
CA ASP A 320 -40.38 7.80 -16.73
C ASP A 320 -39.21 8.38 -15.90
N SER A 321 -39.45 9.46 -15.14
CA SER A 321 -38.41 10.12 -14.32
C SER A 321 -38.10 9.32 -13.07
N LEU A 322 -36.81 9.20 -12.71
CA LEU A 322 -36.43 8.81 -11.36
C LEU A 322 -36.61 9.99 -10.41
N VAL A 323 -37.55 9.87 -9.47
CA VAL A 323 -37.79 10.91 -8.46
C VAL A 323 -37.01 10.61 -7.18
N LEU A 324 -36.19 11.57 -6.75
CA LEU A 324 -35.47 11.58 -5.48
C LEU A 324 -36.08 12.68 -4.60
N ASP A 325 -37.04 12.30 -3.76
CA ASP A 325 -37.66 13.23 -2.82
C ASP A 325 -36.80 13.36 -1.56
N TYR A 326 -36.17 14.51 -1.43
CA TYR A 326 -35.32 14.92 -0.32
C TYR A 326 -35.75 16.31 0.17
N SER A 327 -37.05 16.61 0.14
CA SER A 327 -37.62 17.93 0.44
C SER A 327 -37.12 18.52 1.77
N ASP A 328 -36.91 17.68 2.80
CA ASP A 328 -36.36 18.10 4.10
C ASP A 328 -34.83 18.16 4.18
N HIS A 329 -34.10 18.08 3.08
CA HIS A 329 -32.63 17.93 3.04
C HIS A 329 -31.96 19.01 2.20
N TYR A 330 -30.64 19.11 2.31
CA TYR A 330 -29.86 20.06 1.53
C TYR A 330 -29.35 19.41 0.24
N VAL A 331 -29.53 20.09 -0.89
CA VAL A 331 -29.00 19.69 -2.20
C VAL A 331 -27.93 20.69 -2.60
N LEU A 332 -26.68 20.25 -2.65
CA LEU A 332 -25.49 21.07 -2.92
C LEU A 332 -24.83 20.64 -4.24
N PRO A 333 -24.04 21.53 -4.89
CA PRO A 333 -23.05 21.04 -5.83
C PRO A 333 -22.08 20.09 -5.12
N GLY A 334 -21.66 19.03 -5.79
CA GLY A 334 -20.72 18.06 -5.20
C GLY A 334 -19.37 18.69 -4.85
N PHE A 335 -18.70 18.16 -3.84
CA PHE A 335 -17.40 18.70 -3.42
C PHE A 335 -16.30 18.34 -4.44
N ILE A 336 -15.28 19.20 -4.52
CA ILE A 336 -14.12 19.04 -5.39
C ILE A 336 -12.85 19.08 -4.56
N ASP A 337 -12.11 17.97 -4.53
CA ASP A 337 -10.86 17.89 -3.77
C ASP A 337 -9.64 17.93 -4.69
N ILE A 338 -8.93 19.07 -4.73
CA ILE A 338 -7.79 19.26 -5.62
C ILE A 338 -6.45 18.83 -5.02
N HIS A 339 -6.44 18.48 -3.73
CA HIS A 339 -5.25 18.05 -3.01
C HIS A 339 -5.63 16.95 -2.02
N VAL A 340 -5.53 15.71 -2.49
CA VAL A 340 -5.84 14.50 -1.74
C VAL A 340 -4.90 13.35 -2.13
N HIS A 341 -4.20 12.81 -1.14
CA HIS A 341 -3.23 11.74 -1.32
C HIS A 341 -3.85 10.34 -1.27
N GLY A 342 -4.90 10.17 -0.46
CA GLY A 342 -5.57 8.90 -0.24
C GLY A 342 -6.85 9.04 0.58
N CYS A 343 -7.59 7.94 0.72
CA CYS A 343 -8.76 7.84 1.57
C CYS A 343 -9.07 6.37 1.84
N GLU A 344 -9.20 5.99 3.11
CA GLU A 344 -9.59 4.64 3.56
C GLU A 344 -8.79 3.51 2.87
N GLY A 345 -7.46 3.57 2.98
CA GLY A 345 -6.49 2.62 2.44
C GLY A 345 -6.13 2.83 0.96
N ALA A 346 -7.03 3.44 0.17
CA ALA A 346 -6.78 3.74 -1.23
C ALA A 346 -5.89 4.98 -1.39
N ASN A 347 -5.03 5.01 -2.41
CA ASN A 347 -4.01 6.05 -2.53
C ASN A 347 -3.46 6.27 -3.96
N ALA A 348 -2.90 7.46 -4.19
CA ALA A 348 -2.29 7.82 -5.47
C ALA A 348 -0.88 7.20 -5.68
N PHE A 349 -0.17 6.86 -4.60
CA PHE A 349 1.25 6.49 -4.61
C PHE A 349 1.53 5.15 -5.28
N ASP A 350 0.59 4.21 -5.22
CA ASP A 350 0.72 2.89 -5.83
C ASP A 350 0.90 2.96 -7.36
N GLY A 351 0.42 4.05 -7.98
CA GLY A 351 0.38 4.20 -9.43
C GLY A 351 -0.43 3.09 -10.09
N SER A 352 -1.56 2.71 -9.48
CA SER A 352 -2.45 1.67 -10.00
C SER A 352 -3.85 2.24 -10.27
N VAL A 353 -4.43 1.85 -11.41
CA VAL A 353 -5.79 2.27 -11.80
C VAL A 353 -6.83 1.78 -10.78
N ASP A 354 -6.64 0.59 -10.21
CA ASP A 354 -7.56 0.03 -9.22
C ASP A 354 -7.56 0.82 -7.90
N SER A 355 -6.39 1.26 -7.41
CA SER A 355 -6.31 2.12 -6.22
C SER A 355 -6.96 3.48 -6.47
N LEU A 356 -6.77 4.07 -7.65
CA LEU A 356 -7.45 5.31 -8.04
C LEU A 356 -8.98 5.17 -8.14
N LYS A 357 -9.48 4.03 -8.65
CA LYS A 357 -10.92 3.73 -8.66
C LYS A 357 -11.48 3.56 -7.25
N LEU A 358 -10.72 2.92 -6.36
CA LEU A 358 -11.12 2.76 -4.97
C LEU A 358 -11.13 4.12 -4.24
N MET A 359 -10.14 4.99 -4.49
CA MET A 359 -10.17 6.38 -4.01
C MET A 359 -11.42 7.10 -4.48
N ALA A 360 -11.74 7.02 -5.77
CA ALA A 360 -12.93 7.65 -6.35
C ALA A 360 -14.22 7.21 -5.64
N TYR A 361 -14.38 5.91 -5.39
CA TYR A 361 -15.51 5.40 -4.63
C TYR A 361 -15.48 5.89 -3.17
N ASN A 362 -14.33 5.80 -2.51
CA ASN A 362 -14.18 6.17 -1.11
C ASN A 362 -14.51 7.64 -0.85
N LEU A 363 -13.97 8.53 -1.67
CA LEU A 363 -14.24 9.96 -1.61
C LEU A 363 -15.72 10.29 -1.86
N SER A 364 -16.41 9.52 -2.71
CA SER A 364 -17.83 9.75 -2.99
C SER A 364 -18.75 9.51 -1.80
N LYS A 365 -18.35 8.68 -0.82
CA LYS A 365 -19.05 8.53 0.46
C LYS A 365 -19.04 9.82 1.28
N HIS A 366 -18.01 10.64 1.07
CA HIS A 366 -17.77 11.90 1.76
C HIS A 366 -18.23 13.12 0.95
N GLY A 367 -19.16 12.91 0.00
CA GLY A 367 -19.75 13.97 -0.82
C GLY A 367 -18.87 14.51 -1.94
N VAL A 368 -17.67 13.96 -2.14
CA VAL A 368 -16.76 14.35 -3.21
C VAL A 368 -17.25 13.77 -4.54
N THR A 369 -17.42 14.65 -5.53
CA THR A 369 -17.86 14.25 -6.88
C THR A 369 -16.73 14.28 -7.89
N SER A 370 -15.67 15.03 -7.60
CA SER A 370 -14.49 15.09 -8.45
C SER A 370 -13.24 15.42 -7.65
N PHE A 371 -12.08 14.94 -8.10
CA PHE A 371 -10.83 15.12 -7.37
C PHE A 371 -9.58 15.03 -8.24
N LEU A 372 -8.45 15.51 -7.71
CA LEU A 372 -7.11 15.29 -8.23
C LEU A 372 -6.35 14.35 -7.28
N PRO A 373 -6.15 13.06 -7.63
CA PRO A 373 -5.19 12.24 -6.90
C PRO A 373 -3.84 12.95 -6.84
N THR A 374 -3.27 13.04 -5.64
CA THR A 374 -2.06 13.82 -5.40
C THR A 374 -0.88 12.91 -5.12
N ALA A 375 0.11 12.92 -6.01
CA ALA A 375 1.40 12.29 -5.76
C ALA A 375 2.24 13.19 -4.83
N GLY A 376 2.94 12.60 -3.88
CA GLY A 376 3.91 13.33 -3.05
C GLY A 376 5.28 13.39 -3.71
N THR A 377 6.30 13.77 -2.93
CA THR A 377 7.69 13.78 -3.39
C THR A 377 8.24 12.35 -3.48
N LEU A 378 8.29 11.81 -4.70
CA LEU A 378 8.65 10.42 -5.01
C LEU A 378 9.77 10.32 -6.07
N PRO A 379 10.38 9.14 -6.24
CA PRO A 379 11.30 8.87 -7.35
C PRO A 379 10.63 9.13 -8.72
N ARG A 380 11.43 9.61 -9.69
CA ARG A 380 10.98 9.96 -11.06
C ARG A 380 10.15 8.84 -11.70
N GLU A 381 10.66 7.61 -11.70
CA GLU A 381 9.98 6.45 -12.27
C GLU A 381 8.59 6.21 -11.65
N THR A 382 8.46 6.44 -10.35
CA THR A 382 7.17 6.32 -9.65
C THR A 382 6.21 7.42 -10.10
N LEU A 383 6.68 8.67 -10.24
CA LEU A 383 5.85 9.77 -10.73
C LEU A 383 5.37 9.52 -12.18
N LEU A 384 6.23 8.99 -13.05
CA LEU A 384 5.87 8.59 -14.43
C LEU A 384 4.82 7.47 -14.44
N LYS A 385 4.96 6.48 -13.56
CA LYS A 385 3.97 5.41 -13.38
C LYS A 385 2.63 5.96 -12.92
N ILE A 386 2.61 6.85 -11.91
CA ILE A 386 1.39 7.48 -11.41
C ILE A 386 0.73 8.32 -12.49
N ALA A 387 1.50 9.13 -13.22
CA ALA A 387 1.01 9.92 -14.35
C ALA A 387 0.33 9.05 -15.42
N SER A 388 0.96 7.93 -15.78
CA SER A 388 0.40 6.96 -16.73
C SER A 388 -0.89 6.31 -16.21
N ALA A 389 -0.93 5.95 -14.92
CA ALA A 389 -2.12 5.36 -14.29
C ALA A 389 -3.30 6.36 -14.23
N VAL A 390 -3.03 7.63 -13.90
CA VAL A 390 -4.07 8.68 -13.90
C VAL A 390 -4.62 8.91 -15.30
N LYS A 391 -3.76 8.94 -16.32
CA LYS A 391 -4.18 9.02 -17.73
C LYS A 391 -5.12 7.89 -18.11
N GLU A 392 -4.78 6.67 -17.71
CA GLU A 392 -5.60 5.49 -17.99
C GLU A 392 -6.92 5.54 -17.23
N ALA A 393 -6.89 5.82 -15.93
CA ALA A 393 -8.07 5.88 -15.07
C ALA A 393 -9.06 6.97 -15.54
N THR A 394 -8.57 8.13 -15.95
CA THR A 394 -9.43 9.25 -16.41
C THR A 394 -10.22 8.93 -17.68
N LYS A 395 -9.71 7.99 -18.50
CA LYS A 395 -10.39 7.52 -19.72
C LYS A 395 -11.45 6.45 -19.44
N GLN A 396 -11.47 5.87 -18.25
CA GLN A 396 -12.40 4.82 -17.88
C GLN A 396 -13.64 5.40 -17.21
N GLU A 397 -14.77 4.71 -17.35
CA GLU A 397 -15.91 4.97 -16.48
C GLU A 397 -15.65 4.37 -15.10
N ILE A 398 -15.85 5.18 -14.06
CA ILE A 398 -15.57 4.82 -12.67
C ILE A 398 -16.87 4.95 -11.88
N ALA A 399 -17.17 3.94 -11.06
CA ALA A 399 -18.28 3.99 -10.10
C ALA A 399 -17.84 4.77 -8.84
N GLY A 400 -17.72 6.10 -8.96
CA GLY A 400 -17.24 6.98 -7.90
C GLY A 400 -17.02 8.41 -8.40
N ALA A 401 -16.29 9.20 -7.61
CA ALA A 401 -15.87 10.56 -7.95
C ALA A 401 -15.05 10.60 -9.25
N LYS A 402 -15.22 11.65 -10.05
CA LYS A 402 -14.49 11.85 -11.31
C LYS A 402 -13.03 12.24 -11.03
N ILE A 403 -12.09 11.51 -11.61
CA ILE A 403 -10.68 11.89 -11.64
C ILE A 403 -10.51 13.02 -12.67
N LEU A 404 -10.09 14.21 -12.22
CA LEU A 404 -9.93 15.41 -13.06
C LEU A 404 -8.54 15.53 -13.70
N GLY A 405 -7.59 14.72 -13.22
CA GLY A 405 -6.19 14.76 -13.60
C GLY A 405 -5.29 14.42 -12.42
N LEU A 406 -4.04 14.90 -12.44
CA LEU A 406 -3.00 14.64 -11.45
C LEU A 406 -2.57 15.97 -10.80
N ASN A 407 -2.46 15.94 -9.47
CA ASN A 407 -1.69 16.92 -8.71
C ASN A 407 -0.36 16.26 -8.28
N ILE A 408 0.75 16.99 -8.37
CA ILE A 408 2.04 16.53 -7.82
C ILE A 408 2.54 17.53 -6.80
N GLU A 409 2.70 17.08 -5.57
CA GLU A 409 3.30 17.84 -4.50
C GLU A 409 4.82 17.58 -4.43
N GLY A 410 5.58 18.42 -5.13
CA GLY A 410 7.02 18.27 -5.32
C GLY A 410 7.37 17.69 -6.70
N PRO A 411 8.55 17.08 -6.87
CA PRO A 411 9.61 16.83 -5.89
C PRO A 411 10.54 18.04 -5.64
N PHE A 412 10.28 19.18 -6.30
CA PHE A 412 11.11 20.37 -6.29
C PHE A 412 10.80 21.29 -5.10
N LEU A 413 11.03 20.77 -3.90
CA LEU A 413 10.66 21.41 -2.64
C LEU A 413 11.91 21.79 -1.83
N ASN A 414 11.78 22.71 -0.88
CA ASN A 414 12.89 23.11 -0.03
C ASN A 414 13.05 22.11 1.14
N PRO A 415 14.22 21.46 1.32
CA PRO A 415 14.44 20.52 2.42
C PRO A 415 14.25 21.11 3.82
N LYS A 416 14.44 22.42 4.01
CA LYS A 416 14.17 23.12 5.29
C LYS A 416 12.68 23.16 5.64
N LYS A 417 11.84 22.91 4.65
CA LYS A 417 10.38 22.94 4.71
C LYS A 417 9.79 21.62 4.22
N LYS A 418 10.46 20.52 4.55
CA LYS A 418 10.07 19.18 4.10
C LYS A 418 8.69 18.73 4.60
N GLY A 419 8.22 19.19 5.76
CA GLY A 419 7.07 18.56 6.41
C GLY A 419 7.28 17.05 6.55
N ALA A 420 6.32 16.26 6.10
CA ALA A 420 6.41 14.80 6.07
C ALA A 420 7.08 14.20 4.82
N MET A 421 7.53 15.04 3.89
CA MET A 421 8.20 14.58 2.67
C MET A 421 9.57 13.96 2.94
N ILE A 422 9.92 12.94 2.16
CA ILE A 422 11.21 12.25 2.26
C ILE A 422 12.27 13.06 1.52
N VAL A 423 13.22 13.63 2.27
CA VAL A 423 14.30 14.49 1.71
C VAL A 423 15.12 13.77 0.64
N GLY A 424 15.32 12.46 0.75
CA GLY A 424 16.07 11.67 -0.24
C GLY A 424 15.43 11.62 -1.63
N PHE A 425 14.15 11.99 -1.75
CA PHE A 425 13.45 12.10 -3.05
C PHE A 425 13.34 13.55 -3.53
N MET A 426 13.66 14.54 -2.70
CA MET A 426 13.74 15.93 -3.14
C MET A 426 14.93 16.12 -4.06
N ARG A 427 14.73 16.93 -5.10
CA ARG A 427 15.75 17.23 -6.10
C ARG A 427 15.55 18.64 -6.64
N LYS A 428 16.59 19.17 -7.28
CA LYS A 428 16.52 20.49 -7.91
C LYS A 428 15.44 20.50 -9.01
N PRO A 429 14.77 21.64 -9.25
CA PRO A 429 13.92 21.83 -10.41
C PRO A 429 14.60 21.34 -11.70
N ASP A 430 13.89 20.49 -12.44
CA ASP A 430 14.32 19.93 -13.73
C ASP A 430 13.14 20.01 -14.70
N ILE A 431 13.27 20.87 -15.71
CA ILE A 431 12.22 21.09 -16.71
C ILE A 431 11.99 19.86 -17.60
N ASP A 432 13.02 19.06 -17.86
CA ASP A 432 12.90 17.89 -18.73
C ASP A 432 12.17 16.76 -18.01
N GLU A 433 12.41 16.60 -16.70
CA GLU A 433 11.59 15.73 -15.87
C GLU A 433 10.10 16.14 -15.88
N VAL A 434 9.81 17.45 -15.81
CA VAL A 434 8.42 17.94 -15.87
C VAL A 434 7.77 17.62 -17.20
N LYS A 435 8.49 17.82 -18.32
CA LYS A 435 7.99 17.46 -19.66
C LYS A 435 7.70 15.97 -19.75
N GLU A 436 8.55 15.11 -19.21
CA GLU A 436 8.31 13.66 -19.20
C GLU A 436 7.06 13.29 -18.41
N ILE A 437 6.89 13.85 -17.22
CA ILE A 437 5.69 13.63 -16.40
C ILE A 437 4.43 14.13 -17.12
N TYR A 438 4.49 15.33 -17.70
CA TYR A 438 3.39 15.90 -18.49
C TYR A 438 3.01 14.97 -19.66
N ASN A 439 4.00 14.48 -20.41
CA ASN A 439 3.79 13.56 -21.53
C ASN A 439 3.24 12.20 -21.08
N ALA A 440 3.77 11.64 -19.99
CA ALA A 440 3.29 10.39 -19.39
C ALA A 440 1.83 10.51 -18.94
N SER A 441 1.48 11.66 -18.35
CA SER A 441 0.09 11.98 -17.98
C SER A 441 -0.82 12.16 -19.19
N GLY A 442 -0.27 12.37 -20.40
CA GLY A 442 -1.06 12.65 -21.60
C GLY A 442 -1.89 13.93 -21.49
N GLY A 443 -1.33 14.97 -20.85
CA GLY A 443 -2.00 16.26 -20.62
C GLY A 443 -2.92 16.28 -19.40
N TYR A 444 -2.90 15.25 -18.55
CA TYR A 444 -3.70 15.20 -17.32
C TYR A 444 -2.97 15.73 -16.07
N LEU A 445 -1.71 16.17 -16.17
CA LEU A 445 -1.08 16.95 -15.10
C LEU A 445 -1.80 18.30 -14.98
N ARG A 446 -2.36 18.61 -13.80
CA ARG A 446 -3.18 19.82 -13.58
C ARG A 446 -2.55 20.77 -12.58
N ILE A 447 -1.89 20.26 -11.55
CA ILE A 447 -1.26 21.06 -10.51
C ILE A 447 0.12 20.47 -10.21
N MET A 448 1.10 21.34 -9.99
CA MET A 448 2.41 20.94 -9.45
C MET A 448 2.89 21.94 -8.41
N THR A 449 3.19 21.45 -7.20
CA THR A 449 3.73 22.26 -6.09
C THR A 449 5.25 22.34 -6.17
N ILE A 450 5.78 23.57 -6.13
CA ILE A 450 7.21 23.88 -6.30
C ILE A 450 7.64 24.97 -5.31
N ALA A 451 8.86 24.86 -4.78
CA ALA A 451 9.49 25.92 -4.01
C ALA A 451 10.16 26.95 -4.96
N PRO A 452 9.65 28.19 -5.04
CA PRO A 452 10.06 29.19 -6.04
C PRO A 452 11.48 29.74 -5.87
N GLU A 453 12.05 29.63 -4.66
CA GLU A 453 13.39 30.11 -4.34
C GLU A 453 14.51 29.18 -4.83
N LEU A 454 14.17 27.98 -5.31
CA LEU A 454 15.15 27.03 -5.81
C LEU A 454 15.69 27.45 -7.19
N GLU A 455 16.97 27.20 -7.42
CA GLU A 455 17.62 27.37 -8.71
C GLU A 455 16.86 26.58 -9.81
N GLY A 456 16.45 27.27 -10.88
CA GLY A 456 15.65 26.68 -11.97
C GLY A 456 14.13 26.68 -11.75
N ALA A 457 13.63 26.96 -10.54
CA ALA A 457 12.19 26.86 -10.23
C ALA A 457 11.34 27.83 -11.05
N LEU A 458 11.81 29.07 -11.25
CA LEU A 458 11.06 30.08 -12.02
C LEU A 458 10.87 29.68 -13.49
N GLU A 459 11.82 28.96 -14.08
CA GLU A 459 11.71 28.43 -15.44
C GLU A 459 10.65 27.33 -15.52
N VAL A 460 10.68 26.40 -14.56
CA VAL A 460 9.67 25.34 -14.45
C VAL A 460 8.27 25.93 -14.22
N ILE A 461 8.12 26.88 -13.30
CA ILE A 461 6.84 27.57 -13.03
C ILE A 461 6.29 28.20 -14.30
N ARG A 462 7.13 28.92 -15.05
CA ARG A 462 6.74 29.54 -16.32
C ARG A 462 6.32 28.49 -17.35
N TRP A 463 7.08 27.41 -17.47
CA TRP A 463 6.75 26.33 -18.39
C TRP A 463 5.40 25.71 -18.05
N LEU A 464 5.16 25.34 -16.79
CA LEU A 464 3.89 24.78 -16.32
C LEU A 464 2.71 25.70 -16.66
N SER A 465 2.83 26.98 -16.33
CA SER A 465 1.79 27.98 -16.61
C SER A 465 1.47 28.12 -18.10
N LEU A 466 2.45 27.99 -18.99
CA LEU A 466 2.26 28.05 -20.44
C LEU A 466 1.66 26.77 -21.04
N HIS A 467 1.61 25.67 -20.28
CA HIS A 467 1.10 24.36 -20.72
C HIS A 467 -0.18 23.96 -19.98
N ASP A 468 -0.95 24.95 -19.50
CA ASP A 468 -2.21 24.79 -18.77
C ASP A 468 -2.10 23.92 -17.50
N VAL A 469 -0.91 23.88 -16.88
CA VAL A 469 -0.68 23.29 -15.56
C VAL A 469 -0.54 24.41 -14.54
N ILE A 470 -1.31 24.37 -13.46
CA ILE A 470 -1.28 25.39 -12.40
C ILE A 470 -0.05 25.16 -11.53
N PRO A 471 0.95 26.08 -11.55
CA PRO A 471 2.04 26.02 -10.60
C PRO A 471 1.53 26.49 -9.24
N SER A 472 1.75 25.68 -8.21
CA SER A 472 1.46 26.01 -6.82
C SER A 472 2.75 26.24 -6.04
N ILE A 473 2.76 27.24 -5.16
CA ILE A 473 3.88 27.48 -4.25
C ILE A 473 3.62 26.79 -2.92
N GLY A 474 4.54 25.94 -2.47
CA GLY A 474 4.42 25.19 -1.22
C GLY A 474 5.73 24.56 -0.80
N HIS A 475 5.81 24.06 0.44
CA HIS A 475 7.02 23.46 1.01
C HIS A 475 8.29 24.29 0.75
N SER A 476 8.17 25.58 1.03
CA SER A 476 9.12 26.60 0.59
C SER A 476 9.49 27.53 1.74
N ASN A 477 10.76 27.90 1.78
CA ASN A 477 11.29 28.89 2.70
C ASN A 477 11.45 30.25 2.02
N ALA A 478 10.73 30.52 0.93
CA ALA A 478 10.84 31.77 0.17
C ALA A 478 10.53 33.02 1.01
N THR A 479 11.29 34.08 0.73
CA THR A 479 10.99 35.48 1.08
C THR A 479 9.72 35.94 0.37
N TYR A 480 9.21 37.10 0.78
CA TYR A 480 8.12 37.78 0.06
C TYR A 480 8.50 38.03 -1.41
N GLU A 481 9.73 38.49 -1.66
CA GLU A 481 10.23 38.83 -2.99
C GLU A 481 10.39 37.59 -3.87
N GLU A 482 10.90 36.48 -3.34
CA GLU A 482 11.03 35.20 -4.06
C GLU A 482 9.66 34.61 -4.39
N ALA A 483 8.71 34.64 -3.44
CA ALA A 483 7.34 34.20 -3.69
C ALA A 483 6.66 35.05 -4.77
N THR A 484 6.84 36.38 -4.70
CA THR A 484 6.32 37.33 -5.70
C THR A 484 6.86 37.03 -7.10
N LYS A 485 8.17 36.77 -7.24
CA LYS A 485 8.75 36.33 -8.52
C LYS A 485 8.13 35.03 -9.04
N GLY A 486 7.83 34.08 -8.14
CA GLY A 486 7.10 32.86 -8.51
C GLY A 486 5.71 33.15 -9.07
N PHE A 487 4.94 34.01 -8.40
CA PHE A 487 3.62 34.46 -8.89
C PHE A 487 3.71 35.22 -10.22
N ASP A 488 4.70 36.10 -10.37
CA ASP A 488 4.93 36.85 -11.63
C ASP A 488 5.30 35.93 -12.80
N CYS A 489 5.92 34.78 -12.51
CA CYS A 489 6.21 33.73 -13.50
C CYS A 489 5.00 32.83 -13.82
N GLY A 490 3.85 33.00 -13.17
CA GLY A 490 2.61 32.29 -13.50
C GLY A 490 2.09 31.35 -12.42
N ALA A 491 2.72 31.27 -11.23
CA ALA A 491 2.11 30.55 -10.12
C ALA A 491 0.80 31.23 -9.69
N ARG A 492 -0.27 30.46 -9.52
CA ARG A 492 -1.62 30.97 -9.20
C ARG A 492 -2.26 30.30 -7.99
N LEU A 493 -1.52 29.43 -7.32
CA LEU A 493 -1.98 28.70 -6.14
C LEU A 493 -0.89 28.68 -5.08
N VAL A 494 -1.30 28.58 -3.82
CA VAL A 494 -0.45 28.29 -2.68
C VAL A 494 -0.99 27.04 -2.00
N THR A 495 -0.16 26.01 -1.90
CA THR A 495 -0.48 24.72 -1.31
C THR A 495 -0.56 24.85 0.21
N HIS A 496 -1.60 24.29 0.83
CA HIS A 496 -1.91 24.32 2.29
C HIS A 496 -1.28 25.49 3.08
N LEU A 497 -1.80 26.71 2.88
CA LEU A 497 -1.27 27.94 3.47
C LEU A 497 -0.93 27.77 4.97
N PHE A 498 0.21 28.34 5.38
CA PHE A 498 0.87 28.19 6.68
C PHE A 498 1.70 26.91 6.86
N ASN A 499 1.27 25.79 6.31
CA ASN A 499 1.91 24.50 6.52
C ASN A 499 3.19 24.38 5.68
N ALA A 500 4.27 23.89 6.29
CA ALA A 500 5.58 23.77 5.64
C ALA A 500 6.05 25.06 4.93
N MET A 501 5.81 26.23 5.53
CA MET A 501 6.24 27.53 4.98
C MET A 501 7.13 28.29 5.95
N ARG A 502 7.84 29.30 5.43
CA ARG A 502 8.37 30.38 6.27
C ARG A 502 7.21 31.02 7.05
N GLY A 503 7.39 31.19 8.37
CA GLY A 503 6.36 31.79 9.22
C GLY A 503 6.15 33.27 8.88
N PHE A 504 4.92 33.76 9.06
CA PHE A 504 4.60 35.16 8.84
C PHE A 504 5.15 36.04 9.96
N HIS A 505 5.88 37.08 9.60
CA HIS A 505 6.26 38.16 10.50
C HIS A 505 6.10 39.49 9.75
N HIS A 506 5.67 40.57 10.40
CA HIS A 506 5.36 41.86 9.71
C HIS A 506 6.56 42.49 8.99
N ARG A 507 7.80 42.14 9.37
CA ARG A 507 9.05 42.52 8.67
C ARG A 507 9.64 41.44 7.74
N ASP A 508 9.08 40.22 7.77
CA ASP A 508 9.45 39.12 6.88
C ASP A 508 8.17 38.32 6.57
N PRO A 509 7.30 38.85 5.68
CA PRO A 509 5.95 38.29 5.50
C PRO A 509 5.95 36.92 4.80
N GLY A 510 7.04 36.58 4.10
CA GLY A 510 7.19 35.35 3.35
C GLY A 510 6.07 35.11 2.32
N ILE A 511 5.84 33.84 2.02
CA ILE A 511 4.79 33.37 1.10
C ILE A 511 3.41 33.81 1.59
N ILE A 512 3.15 33.77 2.90
CA ILE A 512 1.84 34.09 3.47
C ILE A 512 1.46 35.54 3.16
N GLY A 513 2.36 36.50 3.43
CA GLY A 513 2.10 37.90 3.10
C GLY A 513 1.98 38.16 1.60
N ALA A 514 2.82 37.51 0.79
CA ALA A 514 2.75 37.63 -0.67
C ALA A 514 1.44 37.09 -1.25
N ALA A 515 0.98 35.94 -0.76
CA ALA A 515 -0.25 35.32 -1.20
C ALA A 515 -1.50 36.11 -0.76
N LEU A 516 -1.53 36.61 0.48
CA LEU A 516 -2.68 37.35 1.01
C LEU A 516 -2.82 38.74 0.38
N SER A 517 -1.74 39.32 -0.16
CA SER A 517 -1.76 40.66 -0.79
C SER A 517 -2.08 40.65 -2.30
N ARG A 518 -2.31 39.48 -2.90
CA ARG A 518 -2.58 39.33 -4.34
C ARG A 518 -3.98 38.81 -4.60
N GLU A 519 -4.75 39.43 -5.49
CA GLU A 519 -6.10 38.95 -5.84
C GLU A 519 -6.11 37.82 -6.89
N ASP A 520 -5.03 37.69 -7.66
CA ASP A 520 -4.88 36.73 -8.75
C ASP A 520 -4.32 35.37 -8.30
N VAL A 521 -4.07 35.21 -7.00
CA VAL A 521 -3.55 33.97 -6.40
C VAL A 521 -4.65 33.34 -5.54
N SER A 522 -4.80 32.03 -5.58
CA SER A 522 -5.64 31.27 -4.66
C SER A 522 -4.81 30.63 -3.55
N VAL A 523 -5.42 30.35 -2.40
CA VAL A 523 -4.75 29.66 -1.29
C VAL A 523 -5.54 28.43 -0.86
N GLU A 524 -4.85 27.32 -0.66
CA GLU A 524 -5.42 26.12 -0.06
C GLU A 524 -5.43 26.23 1.47
N LEU A 525 -6.45 25.67 2.13
CA LEU A 525 -6.52 25.53 3.59
C LEU A 525 -7.02 24.14 3.98
N ILE A 526 -6.40 23.55 4.99
CA ILE A 526 -6.84 22.33 5.67
C ILE A 526 -7.64 22.73 6.91
N THR A 527 -8.95 22.46 6.91
CA THR A 527 -9.88 22.96 7.94
C THR A 527 -10.26 21.89 8.96
N ASP A 528 -9.26 21.21 9.53
CA ASP A 528 -9.44 20.22 10.60
C ASP A 528 -9.28 20.80 12.01
N GLY A 529 -8.79 22.04 12.12
CA GLY A 529 -8.47 22.69 13.40
C GLY A 529 -7.19 22.18 14.07
N ILE A 530 -6.42 21.36 13.37
CA ILE A 530 -5.15 20.77 13.81
C ILE A 530 -4.00 21.37 12.99
N HIS A 531 -4.12 21.38 11.66
CA HIS A 531 -3.13 21.95 10.75
C HIS A 531 -3.10 23.47 10.82
N VAL A 532 -4.28 24.09 10.90
CA VAL A 532 -4.46 25.53 10.98
C VAL A 532 -5.50 25.83 12.05
N ASP A 533 -5.13 26.71 12.99
CA ASP A 533 -6.06 27.17 14.02
C ASP A 533 -7.25 27.91 13.38
N ARG A 534 -8.44 27.76 13.99
CA ARG A 534 -9.67 28.41 13.52
C ARG A 534 -9.51 29.93 13.35
N SER A 535 -8.74 30.59 14.22
CA SER A 535 -8.50 32.04 14.14
C SER A 535 -7.68 32.40 12.89
N ALA A 536 -6.70 31.57 12.51
CA ALA A 536 -5.90 31.75 11.30
C ALA A 536 -6.71 31.47 10.02
N ILE A 537 -7.63 30.50 10.04
CA ILE A 537 -8.59 30.28 8.96
C ILE A 537 -9.50 31.51 8.79
N LYS A 538 -10.07 32.02 9.89
CA LYS A 538 -10.91 33.23 9.86
C LYS A 538 -10.13 34.44 9.37
N PHE A 539 -8.89 34.63 9.82
CA PHE A 539 -7.99 35.68 9.36
C PHE A 539 -7.76 35.59 7.85
N THR A 540 -7.44 34.40 7.35
CA THR A 540 -7.22 34.16 5.92
C THR A 540 -8.46 34.51 5.10
N ILE A 541 -9.64 34.03 5.50
CA ILE A 541 -10.90 34.33 4.79
C ILE A 541 -11.19 35.83 4.81
N SER A 542 -10.91 36.51 5.93
CA SER A 542 -11.13 37.96 6.05
C SER A 542 -10.17 38.77 5.19
N ALA A 543 -8.90 38.35 5.09
CA ALA A 543 -7.88 39.04 4.30
C ALA A 543 -7.96 38.73 2.80
N LYS A 544 -8.23 37.47 2.45
CA LYS A 544 -8.20 36.95 1.08
C LYS A 544 -9.54 37.08 0.35
N GLY A 545 -10.63 37.05 1.12
CA GLY A 545 -11.99 36.91 0.59
C GLY A 545 -12.33 35.46 0.26
N LEU A 546 -13.64 35.19 0.17
CA LEU A 546 -14.17 33.84 -0.04
C LEU A 546 -13.84 33.23 -1.40
N ASP A 547 -13.61 34.04 -2.44
CA ASP A 547 -13.46 33.55 -3.83
C ASP A 547 -12.09 32.96 -4.15
N ASN A 548 -11.10 33.20 -3.30
CA ASN A 548 -9.71 32.79 -3.51
C ASN A 548 -9.18 31.89 -2.38
N VAL A 549 -10.08 31.34 -1.56
CA VAL A 549 -9.78 30.33 -0.54
C VAL A 549 -10.36 29.00 -0.99
N LEU A 550 -9.52 27.98 -1.07
CA LEU A 550 -9.87 26.63 -1.51
C LEU A 550 -9.65 25.69 -0.34
N ILE A 551 -10.68 24.96 0.06
CA ILE A 551 -10.55 23.93 1.08
C ILE A 551 -10.13 22.64 0.41
N VAL A 552 -9.10 22.03 0.96
CA VAL A 552 -8.59 20.74 0.55
C VAL A 552 -8.52 19.82 1.74
N SER A 553 -8.59 18.52 1.49
CA SER A 553 -8.41 17.57 2.58
C SER A 553 -6.95 17.45 2.97
N ASP A 554 -6.03 17.41 2.00
CA ASP A 554 -4.68 16.88 2.20
C ASP A 554 -4.74 15.49 2.88
N ALA A 555 -5.81 14.74 2.61
CA ALA A 555 -6.08 13.47 3.26
C ALA A 555 -5.09 12.42 2.82
N THR A 556 -4.52 11.72 3.80
CA THR A 556 -3.67 10.56 3.56
C THR A 556 -4.51 9.30 3.34
N PRO A 557 -3.90 8.19 2.90
CA PRO A 557 -4.59 6.89 2.82
C PRO A 557 -5.16 6.43 4.17
N LEU A 558 -4.71 7.03 5.27
CA LEU A 558 -5.18 6.72 6.62
C LEU A 558 -6.42 7.53 7.03
N ALA A 559 -6.92 8.44 6.18
CA ALA A 559 -8.21 9.09 6.43
C ALA A 559 -9.33 8.04 6.52
N GLY A 560 -10.09 8.08 7.61
CA GLY A 560 -11.12 7.08 7.94
C GLY A 560 -10.62 5.88 8.77
N PHE A 561 -9.33 5.78 9.08
CA PHE A 561 -8.80 4.75 9.99
C PHE A 561 -8.99 5.15 11.47
N PRO A 562 -9.11 4.17 12.38
CA PRO A 562 -9.14 4.46 13.82
C PRO A 562 -7.80 4.98 14.34
N ASP A 563 -7.76 5.39 15.61
CA ASP A 563 -6.50 5.71 16.28
C ASP A 563 -5.60 4.47 16.34
N GLY A 564 -4.32 4.65 16.00
CA GLY A 564 -3.39 3.53 15.86
C GLY A 564 -2.02 3.94 15.32
N GLU A 565 -1.14 2.95 15.18
CA GLU A 565 0.15 3.09 14.51
C GLU A 565 0.13 2.34 13.19
N TYR A 566 0.51 3.02 12.12
CA TYR A 566 0.40 2.52 10.76
C TYR A 566 1.74 2.63 10.04
N VAL A 567 2.08 1.57 9.30
CA VAL A 567 3.17 1.58 8.34
C VAL A 567 2.54 1.36 6.97
N PHE A 568 2.55 2.40 6.16
CA PHE A 568 2.00 2.36 4.80
C PHE A 568 3.15 2.33 3.79
N PRO A 569 3.10 1.50 2.74
CA PRO A 569 4.15 1.45 1.71
C PRO A 569 4.44 2.85 1.13
N GLY A 570 5.72 3.22 1.06
CA GLY A 570 6.13 4.53 0.56
C GLY A 570 5.92 5.69 1.54
N PHE A 571 5.38 5.43 2.74
CA PHE A 571 5.21 6.40 3.80
C PHE A 571 6.14 6.10 4.99
N PRO A 572 6.60 7.13 5.71
CA PRO A 572 7.14 6.92 7.04
C PRO A 572 6.06 6.33 7.96
N LYS A 573 6.48 5.71 9.08
CA LYS A 573 5.54 5.29 10.13
C LYS A 573 4.71 6.49 10.59
N ILE A 574 3.38 6.33 10.63
CA ILE A 574 2.44 7.37 11.07
C ILE A 574 1.68 6.86 12.29
N THR A 575 1.52 7.71 13.29
CA THR A 575 0.64 7.49 14.43
C THR A 575 -0.57 8.41 14.29
N ILE A 576 -1.78 7.84 14.36
CA ILE A 576 -3.04 8.58 14.44
C ILE A 576 -3.50 8.57 15.89
N ARG A 577 -3.72 9.77 16.45
CA ARG A 577 -4.38 9.96 17.75
C ARG A 577 -5.33 11.14 17.67
N ASN A 578 -6.59 10.95 18.03
CA ASN A 578 -7.62 11.98 17.98
C ASN A 578 -7.64 12.72 16.62
N LYS A 579 -7.66 11.97 15.51
CA LYS A 579 -7.60 12.50 14.11
C LYS A 579 -6.30 13.21 13.72
N LYS A 580 -5.31 13.30 14.61
CA LYS A 580 -4.01 13.89 14.31
C LYS A 580 -3.06 12.80 13.81
N ALA A 581 -2.62 12.90 12.56
CA ALA A 581 -1.60 12.04 11.96
C ALA A 581 -0.20 12.65 12.15
N THR A 582 0.71 11.93 12.82
CA THR A 582 2.09 12.39 13.06
C THR A 582 3.14 11.34 12.76
N LEU A 583 4.31 11.81 12.34
CA LEU A 583 5.57 11.06 12.36
C LEU A 583 6.04 10.78 13.79
N PRO A 584 7.03 9.88 14.01
CA PRO A 584 7.57 9.61 15.35
C PRO A 584 8.19 10.83 16.03
N ASP A 585 8.63 11.84 15.27
CA ASP A 585 9.17 13.10 15.79
C ASP A 585 8.08 14.16 16.10
N GLY A 586 6.81 13.82 15.91
CA GLY A 586 5.66 14.70 16.15
C GLY A 586 5.28 15.60 14.98
N THR A 587 6.01 15.55 13.86
CA THR A 587 5.67 16.29 12.63
C THR A 587 4.33 15.81 12.08
N LEU A 588 3.44 16.73 11.69
CA LEU A 588 2.19 16.39 11.01
C LEU A 588 2.47 15.74 9.64
N ALA A 589 1.75 14.68 9.32
CA ALA A 589 1.94 13.90 8.11
C ALA A 589 0.63 13.76 7.32
N GLY A 590 0.31 14.79 6.55
CA GLY A 590 -0.99 14.99 5.93
C GLY A 590 -2.12 15.00 6.97
N SER A 591 -3.36 14.94 6.51
CA SER A 591 -4.54 14.93 7.37
C SER A 591 -5.28 13.58 7.35
N THR A 592 -6.23 13.44 8.28
CA THR A 592 -7.29 12.43 8.21
C THR A 592 -8.66 13.07 7.90
N LEU A 593 -8.67 14.30 7.39
CA LEU A 593 -9.86 15.11 7.15
C LEU A 593 -10.61 14.62 5.91
N THR A 594 -11.93 14.61 5.94
CA THR A 594 -12.77 14.47 4.73
C THR A 594 -13.51 15.77 4.42
N LEU A 595 -13.92 16.02 3.18
CA LEU A 595 -14.51 17.32 2.81
C LEU A 595 -15.90 17.56 3.42
N ASP A 596 -16.66 16.52 3.75
CA ASP A 596 -17.89 16.65 4.52
C ASP A 596 -17.61 17.02 5.99
N GLU A 597 -16.52 16.50 6.58
CA GLU A 597 -16.04 16.97 7.89
C GLU A 597 -15.56 18.43 7.82
N ALA A 598 -14.86 18.81 6.75
CA ALA A 598 -14.44 20.19 6.51
C ALA A 598 -15.64 21.15 6.45
N LEU A 599 -16.71 20.76 5.74
CA LEU A 599 -17.97 21.50 5.71
C LEU A 599 -18.55 21.67 7.12
N ARG A 600 -18.69 20.57 7.87
CA ARG A 600 -19.22 20.59 9.24
C ARG A 600 -18.39 21.50 10.16
N ASN A 601 -17.07 21.47 10.04
CA ASN A 601 -16.17 22.32 10.79
C ASN A 601 -16.42 23.81 10.49
N LEU A 602 -16.44 24.19 9.20
CA LEU A 602 -16.68 25.57 8.80
C LEU A 602 -18.03 26.11 9.27
N VAL A 603 -19.10 25.31 9.14
CA VAL A 603 -20.43 25.69 9.60
C VAL A 603 -20.48 25.82 11.12
N LYS A 604 -19.91 24.85 11.85
CA LYS A 604 -19.76 24.92 13.30
C LYS A 604 -18.95 26.15 13.75
N TRP A 605 -18.04 26.62 12.90
CA TRP A 605 -17.22 27.80 13.15
C TRP A 605 -17.87 29.12 12.73
N GLY A 606 -19.14 29.09 12.30
CA GLY A 606 -19.97 30.28 12.10
C GLY A 606 -20.04 30.76 10.65
N LEU A 607 -19.52 29.99 9.68
CA LEU A 607 -19.80 30.25 8.27
C LEU A 607 -21.16 29.69 7.89
N SER A 608 -21.84 30.34 6.96
CA SER A 608 -23.02 29.75 6.33
C SER A 608 -22.62 28.62 5.38
N ILE A 609 -23.53 27.65 5.18
CA ILE A 609 -23.35 26.56 4.21
C ILE A 609 -23.05 27.08 2.79
N LYS A 610 -23.62 28.24 2.43
CA LYS A 610 -23.39 28.95 1.17
C LYS A 610 -21.94 29.44 1.02
N GLU A 611 -21.35 29.96 2.09
CA GLU A 611 -19.96 30.42 2.08
C GLU A 611 -19.00 29.23 2.05
N ALA A 612 -19.28 28.17 2.81
CA ALA A 612 -18.48 26.96 2.81
C ALA A 612 -18.47 26.28 1.43
N ILE A 613 -19.61 26.18 0.74
CA ILE A 613 -19.67 25.49 -0.56
C ILE A 613 -18.91 26.22 -1.67
N ARG A 614 -18.76 27.55 -1.57
CA ARG A 614 -17.86 28.30 -2.47
C ARG A 614 -16.44 27.76 -2.39
N MET A 615 -15.96 27.57 -1.18
CA MET A 615 -14.59 27.14 -0.91
C MET A 615 -14.40 25.62 -1.00
N LEU A 616 -15.45 24.81 -1.08
CA LEU A 616 -15.38 23.34 -1.21
C LEU A 616 -15.68 22.82 -2.62
N SER A 617 -16.11 23.72 -3.52
CA SER A 617 -16.57 23.31 -4.84
C SER A 617 -16.38 24.41 -5.91
N THR A 618 -16.98 25.59 -5.71
CA THR A 618 -17.01 26.64 -6.75
C THR A 618 -15.61 27.17 -7.10
N ASN A 619 -14.77 27.41 -6.11
CA ASN A 619 -13.44 28.00 -6.31
C ASN A 619 -12.49 27.02 -7.00
N GLN A 620 -12.57 25.74 -6.66
CA GLN A 620 -11.84 24.65 -7.31
C GLN A 620 -12.26 24.52 -8.77
N ALA A 621 -13.58 24.53 -9.04
CA ALA A 621 -14.09 24.49 -10.41
C ALA A 621 -13.64 25.70 -11.23
N LYS A 622 -13.66 26.90 -10.64
CA LYS A 622 -13.17 28.13 -11.27
C LYS A 622 -11.68 28.05 -11.59
N LEU A 623 -10.86 27.61 -10.63
CA LEU A 623 -9.42 27.45 -10.80
C LEU A 623 -9.09 26.47 -11.94
N LEU A 624 -9.82 25.37 -12.04
CA LEU A 624 -9.61 24.33 -13.04
C LEU A 624 -10.35 24.54 -14.38
N GLY A 625 -11.11 25.64 -14.52
CA GLY A 625 -11.88 25.96 -15.73
C GLY A 625 -13.04 24.99 -16.02
N LEU A 626 -13.66 24.43 -14.98
CA LEU A 626 -14.66 23.37 -15.09
C LEU A 626 -16.10 23.92 -15.10
N LYS A 627 -16.99 23.26 -15.86
CA LYS A 627 -18.45 23.45 -15.78
C LYS A 627 -19.06 22.60 -14.65
N LYS A 628 -18.48 22.73 -13.45
CA LYS A 628 -18.83 22.03 -12.20
C LYS A 628 -18.93 23.03 -11.05
N GLY A 629 -19.27 22.53 -9.86
CA GLY A 629 -19.17 23.25 -8.59
C GLY A 629 -20.19 24.35 -8.33
N ILE A 630 -21.25 24.40 -9.16
CA ILE A 630 -22.43 25.26 -9.01
C ILE A 630 -23.62 24.48 -9.57
N LEU A 631 -24.77 24.52 -8.88
CA LEU A 631 -26.04 24.04 -9.45
C LEU A 631 -26.53 25.05 -10.49
N ARG A 632 -26.26 24.80 -11.77
CA ARG A 632 -26.61 25.71 -12.88
C ARG A 632 -26.98 24.93 -14.14
N VAL A 633 -27.99 25.40 -14.87
CA VAL A 633 -28.37 24.81 -16.16
C VAL A 633 -27.16 24.76 -17.11
N GLY A 634 -26.97 23.59 -17.74
CA GLY A 634 -25.87 23.29 -18.66
C GLY A 634 -24.56 22.82 -17.99
N TYR A 635 -24.46 22.88 -16.66
CA TYR A 635 -23.32 22.34 -15.91
C TYR A 635 -23.48 20.83 -15.69
N ASP A 636 -22.37 20.16 -15.39
CA ASP A 636 -22.43 18.74 -15.04
C ASP A 636 -23.28 18.54 -13.77
N ALA A 637 -24.07 17.47 -13.78
CA ALA A 637 -24.89 17.06 -12.65
C ALA A 637 -24.04 16.33 -11.60
N ASP A 638 -23.14 17.09 -10.98
CA ASP A 638 -22.30 16.69 -9.86
C ASP A 638 -22.92 17.29 -8.59
N ILE A 639 -23.62 16.44 -7.82
CA ILE A 639 -24.53 16.87 -6.75
C ILE A 639 -24.29 16.00 -5.51
N VAL A 640 -24.35 16.60 -4.33
CA VAL A 640 -24.41 15.89 -3.06
C VAL A 640 -25.68 16.29 -2.30
N ILE A 641 -26.38 15.29 -1.75
CA ILE A 641 -27.55 15.48 -0.89
C ILE A 641 -27.13 15.18 0.55
N LEU A 642 -27.37 16.14 1.45
CA LEU A 642 -26.98 16.06 2.86
C LEU A 642 -28.19 16.07 3.78
N ASN A 643 -28.12 15.34 4.91
CA ASN A 643 -29.07 15.49 6.00
C ASN A 643 -28.88 16.81 6.76
N LYS A 644 -29.72 17.05 7.78
CA LYS A 644 -29.64 18.28 8.60
C LYS A 644 -28.34 18.37 9.41
N ASP A 645 -27.69 17.25 9.70
CA ASP A 645 -26.38 17.16 10.34
C ASP A 645 -25.20 17.34 9.36
N LEU A 646 -25.50 17.63 8.09
CA LEU A 646 -24.53 17.80 7.00
C LEU A 646 -23.73 16.54 6.70
N GLU A 647 -24.32 15.36 6.89
CA GLU A 647 -23.77 14.08 6.46
C GLU A 647 -24.27 13.72 5.05
N PRO A 648 -23.41 13.20 4.16
CA PRO A 648 -23.80 12.75 2.83
C PRO A 648 -24.78 11.57 2.86
N LEU A 649 -25.90 11.72 2.16
CA LEU A 649 -26.86 10.64 1.91
C LEU A 649 -26.76 10.10 0.49
N VAL A 650 -26.56 10.97 -0.49
CA VAL A 650 -26.48 10.61 -1.91
C VAL A 650 -25.41 11.46 -2.59
N THR A 651 -24.59 10.81 -3.40
CA THR A 651 -23.61 11.49 -4.25
C THR A 651 -23.86 11.11 -5.70
N ILE A 652 -24.00 12.14 -6.55
CA ILE A 652 -24.30 12.01 -7.97
C ILE A 652 -23.12 12.62 -8.75
N VAL A 653 -22.59 11.88 -9.72
CA VAL A 653 -21.48 12.31 -10.58
C VAL A 653 -21.95 12.23 -12.02
N GLU A 654 -21.95 13.36 -12.72
CA GLU A 654 -22.38 13.47 -14.13
C GLU A 654 -23.72 12.75 -14.39
N GLY A 655 -24.67 12.92 -13.46
CA GLY A 655 -26.03 12.35 -13.51
C GLY A 655 -26.14 10.87 -13.15
N ARG A 656 -25.10 10.25 -12.56
CA ARG A 656 -25.13 8.88 -12.06
C ARG A 656 -25.06 8.87 -10.53
N ILE A 657 -25.93 8.11 -9.88
CA ILE A 657 -25.85 7.90 -8.43
C ILE A 657 -24.68 6.93 -8.18
N VAL A 658 -23.60 7.44 -7.60
CA VAL A 658 -22.38 6.67 -7.30
C VAL A 658 -22.29 6.26 -5.84
N TYR A 659 -23.01 6.95 -4.95
CA TYR A 659 -23.14 6.60 -3.55
C TYR A 659 -24.56 6.87 -3.06
N LYS A 660 -25.09 5.94 -2.25
CA LYS A 660 -26.32 6.11 -1.48
C LYS A 660 -26.12 5.45 -0.13
N ARG A 661 -26.25 6.23 0.96
CA ARG A 661 -26.13 5.72 2.34
C ARG A 661 -27.25 4.71 2.57
N LYS A 662 -26.91 3.56 3.15
CA LYS A 662 -27.91 2.56 3.56
C LYS A 662 -28.68 3.14 4.74
N SER A 663 -30.00 3.20 4.60
CA SER A 663 -30.97 3.60 5.62
C SER A 663 -30.94 2.68 6.83
#